data_AF-A0A934R2C9-F1
#
_entry.id   AF-A0A934R2C9-F1
#
_cell.length_a   1.000
_cell.length_b   1.000
_cell.length_c   1.000
_cell.angle_alpha   90.00
_cell.angle_beta   90.00
_cell.angle_gamma   90.00
#
_symmetry.space_group_name_H-M   'P 1'
#
loop_
_entity.id
_entity.type
_entity.pdbx_description
1 polymer ?
#
loop_
_entity_poly.entity_id
_entity_poly.type
_entity_poly.pdbx_seq_one_letter_code
_entity_poly.pdbx_strand_id
1 'polypeptide(L)'
;MKPLVALVLASVAAHAESLETADLAKLRDPSKREAEVIRLTKTDSESYILTETRLLTAPQKNGAAPLLVLTASREYQSSVGSIIDGEYETEKPEELFSIVANPAPFRTTPDLDPVRDAVLMIFNSKGGEIRPFDGDDYTSEGYYFDFDKDGILDRADASSHSVDGAKNDSVSVFELRTLEATPRTLLEVIFNWHPKSADDGNEWAFTCFDDDKDGIAEIGFGPEGATDPREQRRFTFRWDAEAKRYSAGDIPARSHIRVVKPGETLASIAKAGGLGYPVNEEPSDEDPEKTPPPVSNQLPYTFTSFKDRPTTETAAFFLGKKRRDDYYPEDSFPTRLPEKFWDLPAKQAALSLAGENRIPAHREKWMLAVDDRNGIAPPSSGWLVYDWGSSGCYSFSSSLTALHFGVEDPSLIVFGYNTIGAVGRNPWADQPMHNVRVIKLTSQEARFLADTIFWLDRIRTFSPRKSERDGYGNVSSTADGHGTLTLYSDQPPREIASGTVWAASSISGNWGGGYTRNVFTNLSGFLVGESLPEKLGDRWKTAPDIGFQNLATSTKDRLTPRVDAKARRQLSDSFAAILAQHARSPIPPQALERLAYAAGYEALTDLLPALETLLAALPAVTDEDKEYNALRKRVQDDPSGSPFDGKSPEDEKAQERYWKLGDKRKFLPAAILREPLTGVIRQLRLAGDPANLAKAATADGPDSRWALNQVLRNNPEAWAAIMIGKFNKADKKSRNTIFQTLVSGAPTFAKRVIADLSPADRQALILEITSYHREHEADEIARDIPLLISLIKDKEAELYRRGSAMSELAGLTLTPAQLDDFTELLVREIKQPQRGEYGSNTRASAVLALSQAGGTAGHLKLITTTPGIVDDALAEGFEAIVRMAKDRTDRSRLLADFIRPRFTKSNGSMNDLFLYALAYDLRSLAPDIAAFASEGPGVRDGDGADYYGGGFKSPVGQRYHVAREITALWSETDPAARARLWTCFVAAHPTSFGQKQHRSPLAEQLTDLAAGQIRNLPGPQRREAIDTALSLIPMPVYSTDAKTWLKDLGSSGE
;
A
#
# COMPACT_ATOMS: atom_id res chain seq x y z
N MET A 1 1.12 23.96 10.42
CA MET A 1 1.76 23.91 11.75
C MET A 1 2.55 25.17 12.16
N LYS A 2 2.64 26.24 11.34
CA LYS A 2 3.45 27.43 11.66
C LYS A 2 2.88 28.49 12.67
N PRO A 3 1.66 28.45 13.24
CA PRO A 3 1.25 29.49 14.19
C PRO A 3 1.65 29.22 15.65
N LEU A 4 2.15 28.03 16.00
CA LEU A 4 2.52 27.70 17.39
C LEU A 4 3.90 28.25 17.79
N VAL A 5 4.88 28.26 16.88
CA VAL A 5 6.26 28.72 17.16
C VAL A 5 6.30 30.23 17.45
N ALA A 6 5.47 31.02 16.75
CA ALA A 6 5.36 32.45 16.99
C ALA A 6 4.70 32.80 18.33
N LEU A 7 3.80 31.95 18.85
CA LEU A 7 3.15 32.16 20.14
C LEU A 7 4.07 31.80 21.32
N VAL A 8 4.97 30.83 21.14
CA VAL A 8 5.98 30.47 22.16
C VAL A 8 7.06 31.55 22.26
N LEU A 9 7.56 32.07 21.13
CA LEU A 9 8.53 33.17 21.12
C LEU A 9 7.98 34.46 21.76
N ALA A 10 6.69 34.75 21.60
CA ALA A 10 6.04 35.89 22.25
C ALA A 10 5.85 35.72 23.77
N SER A 11 5.82 34.47 24.27
CA SER A 11 5.71 34.20 25.72
C SER A 11 7.04 34.31 26.46
N VAL A 12 8.18 34.08 25.78
CA VAL A 12 9.52 34.23 26.37
C VAL A 12 9.94 35.71 26.43
N ALA A 13 9.57 36.52 25.43
CA ALA A 13 9.92 37.95 25.38
C ALA A 13 9.21 38.83 26.43
N ALA A 14 8.16 38.34 27.10
CA ALA A 14 7.40 39.09 28.10
C ALA A 14 7.82 38.81 29.56
N HIS A 15 8.91 38.09 29.78
CA HIS A 15 9.44 37.80 31.11
C HIS A 15 10.72 38.61 31.35
N ALA A 16 10.54 39.86 31.80
CA ALA A 16 11.53 40.54 32.63
C ALA A 16 11.63 39.83 34.00
N GLU A 17 12.01 38.56 33.96
CA GLU A 17 12.23 37.71 35.11
C GLU A 17 13.59 38.02 35.74
N SER A 18 13.65 37.88 37.06
CA SER A 18 14.88 37.96 37.83
C SER A 18 15.98 37.12 37.21
N LEU A 19 17.19 37.69 37.06
CA LEU A 19 18.39 36.94 36.70
C LEU A 19 18.53 35.71 37.61
N GLU A 20 18.76 34.56 36.99
CA GLU A 20 18.96 33.30 37.70
C GLU A 20 20.33 33.29 38.41
N THR A 21 20.43 32.48 39.47
CA THR A 21 21.72 32.16 40.09
C THR A 21 21.95 30.66 39.99
N ALA A 22 23.02 30.27 39.31
CA ALA A 22 23.43 28.88 39.18
C ALA A 22 24.24 28.43 40.39
N ASP A 23 23.92 27.24 40.90
CA ASP A 23 24.78 26.55 41.86
C ASP A 23 25.89 25.82 41.08
N LEU A 24 27.02 26.51 40.91
CA LEU A 24 28.15 26.01 40.13
C LEU A 24 28.73 24.70 40.69
N ALA A 25 28.54 24.40 41.98
CA ALA A 25 28.95 23.13 42.56
C ALA A 25 28.04 21.99 42.08
N LYS A 26 26.72 22.22 41.98
CA LYS A 26 25.77 21.23 41.44
C LYS A 26 25.97 20.98 39.95
N LEU A 27 26.22 22.01 39.15
CA LEU A 27 26.51 21.84 37.71
C LEU A 27 27.78 21.00 37.46
N ARG A 28 28.76 21.07 38.36
CA ARG A 28 29.99 20.28 38.26
C ARG A 28 29.85 18.85 38.78
N ASP A 29 28.96 18.61 39.73
CA ASP A 29 28.66 17.28 40.31
C ASP A 29 27.77 16.46 39.35
N PRO A 30 28.27 15.37 38.72
CA PRO A 30 27.50 14.57 37.78
C PRO A 30 26.17 14.04 38.35
N SER A 31 26.08 13.83 39.66
CA SER A 31 24.87 13.29 40.32
C SER A 31 23.76 14.33 40.53
N LYS A 32 24.08 15.63 40.43
CA LYS A 32 23.13 16.73 40.70
C LYS A 32 22.95 17.67 39.52
N ARG A 33 23.82 17.55 38.52
CA ARG A 33 23.90 18.43 37.36
C ARG A 33 22.61 18.49 36.57
N GLU A 34 22.04 17.34 36.20
CA GLU A 34 20.84 17.30 35.33
C GLU A 34 19.66 18.04 35.97
N ALA A 35 19.42 17.82 37.27
CA ALA A 35 18.38 18.53 38.02
C ALA A 35 18.64 20.05 38.06
N GLU A 36 19.89 20.49 38.18
CA GLU A 36 20.24 21.90 38.16
C GLU A 36 20.12 22.51 36.76
N VAL A 37 20.45 21.76 35.69
CA VAL A 37 20.25 22.19 34.29
C VAL A 37 18.76 22.36 34.02
N ILE A 38 17.93 21.36 34.32
CA ILE A 38 16.46 21.41 34.16
C ILE A 38 15.87 22.62 34.89
N ARG A 39 16.33 22.88 36.13
CA ARG A 39 15.90 24.04 36.91
C ARG A 39 16.26 25.36 36.22
N LEU A 40 17.51 25.49 35.76
CA LEU A 40 18.03 26.73 35.15
C LEU A 40 17.37 27.02 33.80
N THR A 41 17.22 26.01 32.95
CA THR A 41 16.67 26.14 31.60
C THR A 41 15.15 26.14 31.58
N LYS A 42 14.51 25.94 32.75
CA LYS A 42 13.06 25.79 32.92
C LYS A 42 12.49 24.75 31.96
N THR A 43 13.25 23.70 31.67
CA THR A 43 12.83 22.64 30.77
C THR A 43 11.76 21.82 31.48
N ASP A 44 10.51 21.95 31.04
CA ASP A 44 9.44 21.08 31.48
C ASP A 44 9.70 19.65 31.00
N SER A 45 9.96 18.73 31.93
CA SER A 45 10.21 17.32 31.62
C SER A 45 9.00 16.62 30.99
N GLU A 46 7.80 17.19 31.09
CA GLU A 46 6.60 16.68 30.39
C GLU A 46 6.59 17.05 28.91
N SER A 47 7.26 18.14 28.53
CA SER A 47 7.22 18.71 27.18
C SER A 47 8.54 18.60 26.43
N TYR A 48 9.67 18.32 27.10
CA TYR A 48 10.99 18.33 26.48
C TYR A 48 11.96 17.30 27.10
N ILE A 49 12.83 16.71 26.28
CA ILE A 49 13.97 15.88 26.72
C ILE A 49 15.26 16.64 26.45
N LEU A 50 16.18 16.64 27.42
CA LEU A 50 17.55 17.11 27.20
C LEU A 50 18.30 16.12 26.32
N THR A 51 18.80 16.58 25.17
CA THR A 51 19.54 15.73 24.22
C THR A 51 21.05 15.92 24.33
N GLU A 52 21.50 17.09 24.74
CA GLU A 52 22.91 17.42 24.99
C GLU A 52 23.01 18.57 25.99
N THR A 53 24.06 18.59 26.81
CA THR A 53 24.37 19.75 27.65
C THR A 53 25.86 20.08 27.58
N ARG A 54 26.21 21.36 27.39
CA ARG A 54 27.61 21.82 27.45
C ARG A 54 27.77 22.86 28.55
N LEU A 55 28.81 22.73 29.38
CA LEU A 55 29.23 23.76 30.34
C LEU A 55 30.65 24.20 30.01
N LEU A 56 30.75 25.25 29.22
CA LEU A 56 32.01 25.78 28.70
C LEU A 56 32.51 26.92 29.58
N THR A 57 33.82 27.12 29.60
CA THR A 57 34.45 28.27 30.26
C THR A 57 34.95 29.21 29.17
N ALA A 58 34.46 30.44 29.15
CA ALA A 58 34.88 31.48 28.21
C ALA A 58 35.84 32.45 28.91
N PRO A 59 37.15 32.43 28.59
CA PRO A 59 38.10 33.43 29.08
C PRO A 59 37.70 34.84 28.64
N GLN A 60 38.17 35.87 29.34
CA GLN A 60 37.82 37.27 29.07
C GLN A 60 39.08 38.09 28.79
N LYS A 61 38.95 39.17 28.00
CA LYS A 61 40.06 40.11 27.80
C LYS A 61 40.56 40.71 29.10
N ASN A 62 41.83 41.08 29.11
CA ASN A 62 42.50 41.81 30.19
C ASN A 62 42.52 41.07 31.55
N GLY A 63 42.37 39.74 31.56
CA GLY A 63 42.42 38.93 32.78
C GLY A 63 41.19 39.06 33.68
N ALA A 64 40.07 39.55 33.17
CA ALA A 64 38.79 39.50 33.88
C ALA A 64 38.38 38.05 34.17
N ALA A 65 37.55 37.86 35.20
CA ALA A 65 37.13 36.52 35.60
C ALA A 65 36.36 35.84 34.44
N PRO A 66 36.61 34.56 34.16
CA PRO A 66 35.97 33.85 33.06
C PRO A 66 34.45 33.76 33.25
N LEU A 67 33.74 33.71 32.13
CA LEU A 67 32.31 33.41 32.09
C LEU A 67 32.10 31.90 31.97
N LEU A 68 30.98 31.42 32.48
CA LEU A 68 30.53 30.05 32.32
C LEU A 68 29.34 30.04 31.37
N VAL A 69 29.47 29.28 30.28
CA VAL A 69 28.48 29.20 29.21
C VAL A 69 27.81 27.84 29.29
N LEU A 70 26.53 27.82 29.65
CA LEU A 70 25.69 26.62 29.70
C LEU A 70 24.84 26.59 28.43
N THR A 71 24.98 25.54 27.63
CA THR A 71 24.02 25.22 26.56
C THR A 71 23.27 23.95 26.91
N ALA A 72 21.97 23.94 26.67
CA ALA A 72 21.11 22.78 26.89
C ALA A 72 20.22 22.56 25.68
N SER A 73 20.61 21.62 24.83
CA SER A 73 19.85 21.18 23.67
C SER A 73 18.62 20.41 24.14
N ARG A 74 17.45 20.78 23.61
CA ARG A 74 16.18 20.18 23.98
C ARG A 74 15.45 19.71 22.74
N GLU A 75 14.85 18.53 22.83
CA GLU A 75 13.92 18.02 21.84
C GLU A 75 12.50 18.11 22.42
N TYR A 76 11.56 18.67 21.66
CA TYR A 76 10.16 18.72 22.08
C TYR A 76 9.64 17.28 22.18
N GLN A 77 9.28 16.85 23.39
CA GLN A 77 8.35 15.76 23.51
C GLN A 77 7.04 16.28 22.94
N SER A 78 6.74 15.92 21.69
CA SER A 78 5.33 15.85 21.32
C SER A 78 4.71 14.87 22.31
N SER A 79 4.05 15.42 23.33
CA SER A 79 2.90 14.76 23.91
C SER A 79 2.00 14.55 22.70
N VAL A 80 1.98 13.33 22.20
CA VAL A 80 0.99 12.90 21.23
C VAL A 80 1.18 13.51 19.84
N GLY A 81 2.02 12.89 19.00
CA GLY A 81 1.60 12.74 17.61
C GLY A 81 0.24 12.05 17.69
N SER A 82 -0.84 12.74 17.30
CA SER A 82 -2.24 12.30 17.38
C SER A 82 -2.39 10.84 17.79
N ILE A 83 -2.66 10.58 19.08
CA ILE A 83 -2.94 9.25 19.61
C ILE A 83 -4.06 8.75 18.70
N ILE A 84 -3.73 7.80 17.85
CA ILE A 84 -4.77 7.04 17.17
C ILE A 84 -5.33 6.19 18.30
N ASP A 85 -6.48 6.61 18.84
CA ASP A 85 -7.22 5.87 19.87
C ASP A 85 -7.23 4.38 19.48
N GLY A 86 -6.58 3.53 20.28
CA GLY A 86 -6.59 2.07 20.09
C GLY A 86 -5.25 1.36 19.82
N GLU A 87 -4.10 2.03 19.82
CA GLU A 87 -2.79 1.34 19.80
C GLU A 87 -2.42 0.69 21.16
N TYR A 88 -1.50 -0.30 21.14
CA TYR A 88 -1.00 -0.93 22.38
C TYR A 88 -0.04 0.02 23.10
N GLU A 89 -0.58 0.96 23.85
CA GLU A 89 0.22 1.86 24.69
C GLU A 89 1.04 1.07 25.71
N THR A 90 2.25 1.56 25.95
CA THR A 90 3.15 1.00 26.97
C THR A 90 3.19 1.97 28.14
N GLU A 91 2.35 1.74 29.15
CA GLU A 91 2.47 2.44 30.42
C GLU A 91 3.82 2.10 31.06
N LYS A 92 4.61 3.11 31.43
CA LYS A 92 5.93 2.97 32.08
C LYS A 92 6.88 2.03 31.33
N PRO A 93 7.30 2.40 30.11
CA PRO A 93 8.16 1.55 29.28
C PRO A 93 9.49 1.19 29.98
N GLU A 94 9.96 2.01 30.92
CA GLU A 94 11.16 1.76 31.71
C GLU A 94 11.09 0.47 32.54
N GLU A 95 9.90 0.09 33.02
CA GLU A 95 9.68 -1.15 33.79
C GLU A 95 9.79 -2.41 32.90
N LEU A 96 9.46 -2.29 31.60
CA LEU A 96 9.45 -3.41 30.65
C LEU A 96 10.75 -3.52 29.83
N PHE A 97 11.32 -2.38 29.46
CA PHE A 97 12.45 -2.31 28.51
C PHE A 97 13.79 -2.07 29.18
N SER A 98 13.84 -1.98 30.52
CA SER A 98 15.08 -1.68 31.27
C SER A 98 15.81 -0.48 30.65
N ILE A 99 15.08 0.61 30.45
CA ILE A 99 15.63 1.83 29.83
C ILE A 99 16.65 2.39 30.81
N VAL A 100 17.93 2.18 30.54
CA VAL A 100 18.96 3.05 31.11
C VAL A 100 18.70 4.40 30.46
N ALA A 101 18.10 5.34 31.21
CA ALA A 101 18.12 6.74 30.82
C ALA A 101 19.60 7.08 30.62
N ASN A 102 20.06 7.12 29.38
CA ASN A 102 21.39 7.59 29.10
C ASN A 102 21.33 9.08 29.41
N PRO A 103 22.01 9.56 30.47
CA PRO A 103 22.02 10.99 30.75
C PRO A 103 22.51 11.71 29.50
N ALA A 104 21.90 12.85 29.19
CA ALA A 104 22.31 13.68 28.06
C ALA A 104 23.84 13.84 28.09
N PRO A 105 24.54 13.61 26.97
CA PRO A 105 25.98 13.81 26.89
C PRO A 105 26.35 15.18 27.47
N PHE A 106 27.30 15.20 28.40
CA PHE A 106 27.76 16.42 29.03
C PHE A 106 29.18 16.76 28.60
N ARG A 107 29.36 17.91 27.96
CA ARG A 107 30.67 18.39 27.50
C ARG A 107 31.15 19.58 28.31
N THR A 108 32.46 19.66 28.51
CA THR A 108 33.11 20.81 29.18
C THR A 108 34.19 21.47 28.33
N THR A 109 34.44 20.93 27.14
CA THR A 109 35.43 21.42 26.18
C THR A 109 34.72 21.95 24.94
N PRO A 110 35.11 23.12 24.42
CA PRO A 110 34.59 23.61 23.16
C PRO A 110 35.07 22.72 22.00
N ASP A 111 34.20 22.51 21.04
CA ASP A 111 34.42 21.75 19.81
C ASP A 111 33.55 22.32 18.68
N LEU A 112 33.81 21.86 17.46
CA LEU A 112 33.05 22.26 16.26
C LEU A 112 31.83 21.35 16.00
N ASP A 113 31.33 20.63 17.02
CA ASP A 113 30.08 19.90 16.90
C ASP A 113 28.92 20.90 16.96
N PRO A 114 27.97 20.89 16.00
CA PRO A 114 26.86 21.82 15.99
C PRO A 114 26.00 21.66 17.24
N VAL A 115 25.51 22.78 17.76
CA VAL A 115 24.51 22.89 18.81
C VAL A 115 23.19 23.22 18.15
N ARG A 116 22.15 22.44 18.43
CA ARG A 116 20.82 22.59 17.84
C ARG A 116 19.75 22.69 18.92
N ASP A 117 18.79 23.55 18.68
CA ASP A 117 17.64 23.80 19.56
C ASP A 117 18.01 23.89 21.05
N ALA A 118 18.99 24.74 21.34
CA ALA A 118 19.57 24.86 22.67
C ALA A 118 19.24 26.18 23.35
N VAL A 119 18.92 26.10 24.65
CA VAL A 119 18.91 27.27 25.54
C VAL A 119 20.35 27.61 25.92
N LEU A 120 20.70 28.89 25.83
CA LEU A 120 21.99 29.47 26.18
C LEU A 120 21.86 30.29 27.47
N MET A 121 22.63 29.95 28.50
CA MET A 121 22.75 30.74 29.71
C MET A 121 24.21 31.07 30.00
N ILE A 122 24.48 32.30 30.43
CA ILE A 122 25.84 32.76 30.71
C ILE A 122 25.93 33.26 32.14
N PHE A 123 26.90 32.74 32.90
CA PHE A 123 27.09 33.08 34.30
C PHE A 123 28.46 33.71 34.54
N ASN A 124 28.52 34.66 35.46
CA ASN A 124 29.78 35.14 36.00
C ASN A 124 30.43 34.09 36.94
N SER A 125 31.66 34.36 37.37
CA SER A 125 32.40 33.46 38.27
C SER A 125 31.75 33.18 39.64
N LYS A 126 30.72 33.94 40.03
CA LYS A 126 29.92 33.73 41.25
C LYS A 126 28.61 32.98 41.00
N GLY A 127 28.33 32.60 39.75
CA GLY A 127 27.10 31.91 39.35
C GLY A 127 25.92 32.84 39.05
N GLY A 128 26.10 34.17 39.07
CA GLY A 128 25.03 35.09 38.68
C GLY A 128 24.90 35.18 37.16
N GLU A 129 23.68 35.01 36.64
CA GLU A 129 23.38 35.13 35.21
C GLU A 129 23.70 36.54 34.69
N ILE A 130 24.25 36.60 33.48
CA ILE A 130 24.40 37.81 32.68
C ILE A 130 23.84 37.56 31.28
N ARG A 131 23.34 38.61 30.61
CA ARG A 131 22.74 38.52 29.27
C ARG A 131 23.50 39.41 28.29
N PRO A 132 24.65 38.96 27.78
CA PRO A 132 25.49 39.77 26.92
C PRO A 132 24.91 39.98 25.51
N PHE A 133 23.90 39.19 25.10
CA PHE A 133 23.24 39.26 23.79
C PHE A 133 21.82 39.83 23.85
N ASP A 134 21.58 40.81 24.72
CA ASP A 134 20.29 41.52 24.81
C ASP A 134 19.04 40.62 25.01
N GLY A 135 19.24 39.44 25.61
CA GLY A 135 18.18 38.47 25.87
C GLY A 135 18.00 37.39 24.79
N ASP A 136 18.83 37.38 23.75
CA ASP A 136 18.95 36.24 22.84
C ASP A 136 19.65 35.07 23.54
N ASP A 137 18.85 34.21 24.15
CA ASP A 137 19.23 33.05 24.96
C ASP A 137 18.92 31.72 24.26
N TYR A 138 18.80 31.71 22.93
CA TYR A 138 18.46 30.51 22.17
C TYR A 138 19.30 30.33 20.90
N THR A 139 19.77 29.11 20.66
CA THR A 139 20.48 28.73 19.44
C THR A 139 19.67 27.66 18.71
N SER A 140 19.06 27.99 17.58
CA SER A 140 18.37 27.01 16.71
C SER A 140 19.38 26.09 16.04
N GLU A 141 20.43 26.66 15.44
CA GLU A 141 21.60 25.97 14.93
C GLU A 141 22.82 26.89 15.06
N GLY A 142 23.89 26.40 15.68
CA GLY A 142 25.08 27.20 15.94
C GLY A 142 26.26 26.43 16.49
N TYR A 143 27.34 27.14 16.79
CA TYR A 143 28.63 26.61 17.25
C TYR A 143 29.19 27.49 18.36
N TYR A 144 29.94 26.86 19.26
CA TYR A 144 30.61 27.52 20.39
C TYR A 144 32.09 27.13 20.39
N PHE A 145 32.92 27.96 19.77
CA PHE A 145 34.34 27.66 19.52
C PHE A 145 35.17 28.95 19.53
N ASP A 146 36.49 28.86 19.72
CA ASP A 146 37.42 30.00 19.62
C ASP A 146 37.82 30.13 18.14
N PHE A 147 37.07 30.95 17.39
CA PHE A 147 37.15 30.99 15.93
C PHE A 147 38.43 31.71 15.48
N ASP A 148 38.81 32.80 16.15
CA ASP A 148 39.98 33.62 15.80
C ASP A 148 41.27 33.28 16.57
N LYS A 149 41.18 32.30 17.48
CA LYS A 149 42.27 31.79 18.32
C LYS A 149 42.82 32.86 19.28
N ASP A 150 42.02 33.85 19.65
CA ASP A 150 42.39 34.88 20.64
C ASP A 150 42.23 34.42 22.10
N GLY A 151 41.76 33.18 22.30
CA GLY A 151 41.57 32.53 23.58
C GLY A 151 40.20 32.79 24.19
N ILE A 152 39.29 33.45 23.48
CA ILE A 152 37.93 33.75 23.89
C ILE A 152 36.99 32.86 23.09
N LEU A 153 35.95 32.36 23.74
CA LEU A 153 34.94 31.56 23.07
C LEU A 153 34.02 32.47 22.25
N ASP A 154 33.65 32.07 21.05
CA ASP A 154 32.69 32.78 20.21
C ASP A 154 31.41 31.97 20.05
N ARG A 155 30.29 32.68 19.86
CA ARG A 155 29.00 32.16 19.44
C ARG A 155 28.86 32.42 17.95
N ALA A 156 28.69 31.35 17.17
CA ALA A 156 28.43 31.39 15.74
C ALA A 156 27.05 30.79 15.47
N ASP A 157 26.05 31.60 15.15
CA ASP A 157 24.70 31.13 14.89
C ASP A 157 23.96 31.99 13.88
N ALA A 158 22.77 31.54 13.49
CA ALA A 158 21.92 32.26 12.56
C ALA A 158 20.55 32.57 13.16
N SER A 159 20.08 33.78 12.89
CA SER A 159 18.77 34.27 13.30
C SER A 159 17.95 34.75 12.11
N SER A 160 16.64 34.46 12.17
CA SER A 160 15.68 34.97 11.18
C SER A 160 15.09 36.29 11.64
N HIS A 161 15.21 37.33 10.81
CA HIS A 161 14.78 38.69 11.15
C HIS A 161 13.51 39.09 10.40
N SER A 162 12.59 39.73 11.11
CA SER A 162 11.52 40.52 10.47
C SER A 162 12.00 41.94 10.25
N VAL A 163 12.27 42.31 8.99
CA VAL A 163 12.82 43.62 8.63
C VAL A 163 11.72 44.54 8.10
N ASP A 164 11.59 45.75 8.67
CA ASP A 164 10.67 46.76 8.15
C ASP A 164 11.07 47.18 6.73
N GLY A 165 10.14 47.02 5.80
CA GLY A 165 10.38 47.18 4.35
C GLY A 165 10.59 45.87 3.58
N ALA A 166 10.71 44.73 4.28
CA ALA A 166 10.88 43.38 3.70
C ALA A 166 10.04 42.32 4.46
N LYS A 167 8.80 42.66 4.85
CA LYS A 167 7.94 41.79 5.70
C LYS A 167 7.53 40.46 5.05
N ASN A 168 7.55 40.43 3.72
CA ASN A 168 7.24 39.24 2.93
C ASN A 168 8.49 38.44 2.54
N ASP A 169 9.66 38.88 2.98
CA ASP A 169 10.92 38.20 2.71
C ASP A 169 11.29 37.32 3.92
N SER A 170 11.96 36.21 3.64
CA SER A 170 12.77 35.47 4.59
C SER A 170 14.15 36.11 4.63
N VAL A 171 14.57 36.58 5.80
CA VAL A 171 15.87 37.20 6.02
C VAL A 171 16.60 36.44 7.11
N SER A 172 17.66 35.70 6.76
CA SER A 172 18.53 35.01 7.72
C SER A 172 19.88 35.68 7.80
N VAL A 173 20.33 35.96 9.02
CA VAL A 173 21.61 36.59 9.32
C VAL A 173 22.41 35.67 10.20
N PHE A 174 23.62 35.37 9.76
CA PHE A 174 24.64 34.69 10.55
C PHE A 174 25.44 35.73 11.33
N GLU A 175 25.67 35.46 12.61
CA GLU A 175 26.48 36.29 13.48
C GLU A 175 27.56 35.46 14.16
N LEU A 176 28.80 35.96 14.12
CA LEU A 176 29.91 35.48 14.92
C LEU A 176 30.25 36.55 15.95
N ARG A 177 29.98 36.26 17.23
CA ARG A 177 30.15 37.21 18.34
C ARG A 177 30.93 36.58 19.49
N THR A 178 31.83 37.35 20.09
CA THR A 178 32.65 36.89 21.23
C THR A 178 31.81 36.76 22.50
N LEU A 179 31.99 35.70 23.28
CA LEU A 179 31.35 35.47 24.58
C LEU A 179 32.06 36.26 25.68
N GLU A 180 31.83 37.57 25.68
CA GLU A 180 32.31 38.50 26.69
C GLU A 180 31.15 39.24 27.36
N ALA A 181 31.39 39.90 28.49
CA ALA A 181 30.37 40.74 29.14
C ALA A 181 29.82 41.85 28.23
N THR A 182 30.60 42.26 27.23
CA THR A 182 30.18 43.14 26.14
C THR A 182 30.67 42.53 24.84
N PRO A 183 29.83 41.74 24.13
CA PRO A 183 30.24 41.03 22.93
C PRO A 183 30.75 41.95 21.84
N ARG A 184 31.70 41.45 21.06
CA ARG A 184 32.20 42.07 19.84
C ARG A 184 31.79 41.19 18.67
N THR A 185 31.23 41.79 17.63
CA THR A 185 30.93 41.09 16.37
C THR A 185 32.22 40.95 15.56
N LEU A 186 32.61 39.70 15.27
CA LEU A 186 33.75 39.36 14.42
C LEU A 186 33.32 39.22 12.94
N LEU A 187 32.11 38.73 12.70
CA LEU A 187 31.53 38.57 11.37
C LEU A 187 30.00 38.64 11.46
N GLU A 188 29.37 39.31 10.50
CA GLU A 188 27.92 39.34 10.35
C GLU A 188 27.60 39.19 8.85
N VAL A 189 26.83 38.18 8.48
CA VAL A 189 26.55 37.82 7.08
C VAL A 189 25.06 37.59 6.90
N ILE A 190 24.43 38.36 6.03
CA ILE A 190 23.12 38.01 5.49
C ILE A 190 23.35 36.90 4.47
N PHE A 191 22.70 35.74 4.61
CA PHE A 191 22.86 34.61 3.68
C PHE A 191 21.55 34.09 3.07
N ASN A 192 20.40 34.48 3.62
CA ASN A 192 19.09 34.36 2.96
C ASN A 192 18.42 35.73 2.96
N TRP A 193 18.03 36.23 1.79
CA TRP A 193 17.17 37.43 1.64
C TRP A 193 16.34 37.30 0.36
N HIS A 194 15.21 36.60 0.46
CA HIS A 194 14.31 36.33 -0.65
C HIS A 194 12.85 36.37 -0.20
N PRO A 195 11.87 36.51 -1.12
CA PRO A 195 10.46 36.31 -0.78
C PRO A 195 10.23 34.95 -0.12
N LYS A 196 9.30 34.89 0.85
CA LYS A 196 8.90 33.64 1.52
C LYS A 196 8.32 32.58 0.57
N SER A 197 7.79 33.01 -0.57
CA SER A 197 7.34 32.12 -1.67
C SER A 197 8.50 31.51 -2.45
N ALA A 198 9.72 31.56 -1.93
CA ALA A 198 10.91 31.07 -2.62
C ALA A 198 11.85 30.32 -1.65
N ASP A 199 11.37 29.99 -0.45
CA ASP A 199 12.11 29.28 0.61
C ASP A 199 12.69 27.96 0.06
N ASP A 200 11.84 27.07 -0.46
CA ASP A 200 12.23 25.73 -0.94
C ASP A 200 13.31 25.72 -2.06
N GLY A 201 13.43 26.82 -2.82
CA GLY A 201 14.35 26.93 -3.95
C GLY A 201 15.60 27.79 -3.70
N ASN A 202 15.66 28.50 -2.57
CA ASN A 202 16.72 29.49 -2.32
C ASN A 202 17.30 29.45 -0.90
N GLU A 203 16.86 28.52 -0.05
CA GLU A 203 17.36 28.40 1.32
C GLU A 203 18.82 27.90 1.36
N TRP A 204 19.66 28.73 1.96
CA TRP A 204 21.04 28.41 2.27
C TRP A 204 21.18 28.13 3.76
N ALA A 205 22.16 27.31 4.10
CA ALA A 205 22.59 27.04 5.46
C ALA A 205 24.08 27.42 5.62
N PHE A 206 24.56 27.38 6.87
CA PHE A 206 25.97 27.59 7.17
C PHE A 206 26.54 26.39 7.92
N THR A 207 27.85 26.16 7.76
CA THR A 207 28.59 25.12 8.49
C THR A 207 29.93 25.67 8.95
N CYS A 208 30.35 25.30 10.16
CA CYS A 208 31.68 25.64 10.68
C CYS A 208 32.56 24.38 10.67
N PHE A 209 33.80 24.50 10.24
CA PHE A 209 34.71 23.35 10.07
C PHE A 209 36.17 23.76 10.23
N ASP A 210 37.06 22.78 10.38
CA ASP A 210 38.52 22.92 10.43
C ASP A 210 39.12 21.70 9.71
N ASP A 211 39.07 21.74 8.38
CA ASP A 211 39.43 20.58 7.55
C ASP A 211 40.95 20.32 7.56
N ASP A 212 41.76 21.36 7.73
CA ASP A 212 43.22 21.27 7.76
C ASP A 212 43.81 21.07 9.16
N LYS A 213 42.97 21.18 10.21
CA LYS A 213 43.29 20.94 11.62
C LYS A 213 44.33 21.91 12.16
N ASP A 214 44.36 23.13 11.65
CA ASP A 214 45.23 24.19 12.15
C ASP A 214 44.69 24.84 13.44
N GLY A 215 43.45 24.49 13.82
CA GLY A 215 42.76 24.98 15.00
C GLY A 215 42.18 26.38 14.82
N ILE A 216 41.97 26.85 13.59
CA ILE A 216 41.27 28.07 13.23
C ILE A 216 40.06 27.68 12.39
N ALA A 217 38.87 27.90 12.92
CA ALA A 217 37.65 27.46 12.26
C ALA A 217 37.29 28.34 11.05
N GLU A 218 36.81 27.68 10.01
CA GLU A 218 36.32 28.24 8.76
C GLU A 218 34.79 28.21 8.73
N ILE A 219 34.18 29.17 8.04
CA ILE A 219 32.72 29.32 8.00
C ILE A 219 32.25 29.24 6.56
N GLY A 220 31.54 28.18 6.22
CA GLY A 220 31.01 27.91 4.89
C GLY A 220 29.52 28.23 4.78
N PHE A 221 29.12 28.83 3.66
CA PHE A 221 27.73 29.08 3.29
C PHE A 221 27.41 28.43 1.93
N GLY A 222 26.25 27.77 1.83
CA GLY A 222 25.79 27.10 0.62
C GLY A 222 24.34 26.60 0.72
N PRO A 223 23.79 26.01 -0.36
CA PRO A 223 22.42 25.52 -0.38
C PRO A 223 22.20 24.39 0.64
N GLU A 224 21.11 24.45 1.42
CA GLU A 224 20.84 23.50 2.51
C GLU A 224 20.70 22.05 2.02
N GLY A 225 20.08 21.86 0.83
CA GLY A 225 19.87 20.53 0.23
C GLY A 225 21.06 19.96 -0.56
N ALA A 226 22.21 20.65 -0.62
CA ALA A 226 23.35 20.15 -1.39
C ALA A 226 23.96 18.89 -0.74
N THR A 227 24.34 17.90 -1.54
CA THR A 227 24.97 16.66 -1.04
C THR A 227 26.50 16.67 -1.15
N ASP A 228 27.08 17.54 -2.00
CA ASP A 228 28.53 17.77 -2.06
C ASP A 228 28.92 18.85 -1.03
N PRO A 229 29.82 18.55 -0.06
CA PRO A 229 30.30 19.52 0.92
C PRO A 229 30.88 20.79 0.29
N ARG A 230 31.44 20.72 -0.93
CA ARG A 230 31.97 21.89 -1.65
C ARG A 230 30.86 22.83 -2.10
N GLU A 231 29.68 22.30 -2.41
CA GLU A 231 28.51 23.09 -2.76
C GLU A 231 27.84 23.67 -1.51
N GLN A 232 27.79 22.91 -0.41
CA GLN A 232 27.37 23.40 0.91
C GLN A 232 28.28 24.51 1.47
N ARG A 233 29.53 24.62 0.97
CA ARG A 233 30.55 25.59 1.41
C ARG A 233 31.00 26.53 0.29
N ARG A 234 30.06 26.89 -0.59
CA ARG A 234 30.32 27.70 -1.80
C ARG A 234 31.03 29.03 -1.51
N PHE A 235 30.70 29.67 -0.39
CA PHE A 235 31.48 30.78 0.15
C PHE A 235 32.09 30.36 1.47
N THR A 236 33.43 30.36 1.55
CA THR A 236 34.17 30.02 2.77
C THR A 236 34.87 31.26 3.29
N PHE A 237 34.53 31.67 4.51
CA PHE A 237 35.21 32.74 5.23
C PHE A 237 36.38 32.14 6.03
N ARG A 238 37.55 32.75 5.85
CA ARG A 238 38.77 32.41 6.59
C ARG A 238 39.24 33.58 7.43
N TRP A 239 39.82 33.27 8.58
CA TRP A 239 40.41 34.30 9.45
C TRP A 239 41.68 34.88 8.82
N ASP A 240 41.70 36.19 8.63
CA ASP A 240 42.90 36.94 8.26
C ASP A 240 43.50 37.54 9.54
N ALA A 241 44.60 36.95 10.01
CA ALA A 241 45.27 37.37 11.24
C ALA A 241 45.89 38.79 11.15
N GLU A 242 46.25 39.25 9.95
CA GLU A 242 46.81 40.59 9.75
C GLU A 242 45.70 41.64 9.77
N ALA A 243 44.61 41.39 9.04
CA ALA A 243 43.45 42.27 9.00
C ALA A 243 42.53 42.12 10.22
N LYS A 244 42.74 41.09 11.05
CA LYS A 244 41.94 40.70 12.23
C LYS A 244 40.45 40.62 11.93
N ARG A 245 40.11 39.94 10.83
CA ARG A 245 38.73 39.76 10.38
C ARG A 245 38.59 38.50 9.53
N TYR A 246 37.36 38.00 9.45
CA TYR A 246 37.00 36.97 8.49
C TYR A 246 36.82 37.55 7.08
N SER A 247 37.31 36.84 6.06
CA SER A 247 37.15 37.22 4.65
C SER A 247 36.92 36.00 3.77
N ALA A 248 35.99 36.12 2.81
CA ALA A 248 35.76 35.15 1.75
C ALA A 248 36.35 35.60 0.39
N GLY A 249 37.18 36.66 0.39
CA GLY A 249 37.65 37.31 -0.83
C GLY A 249 36.58 38.19 -1.49
N ASP A 250 36.63 38.31 -2.82
CA ASP A 250 35.68 39.13 -3.58
C ASP A 250 34.31 38.45 -3.66
N ILE A 251 33.32 39.03 -2.96
CA ILE A 251 31.91 38.61 -3.04
C ILE A 251 31.22 39.40 -4.17
N PRO A 252 30.59 38.74 -5.15
CA PRO A 252 29.87 39.43 -6.22
C PRO A 252 28.75 40.33 -5.67
N ALA A 253 28.53 41.47 -6.33
CA ALA A 253 27.51 42.45 -5.92
C ALA A 253 26.06 41.91 -5.93
N ARG A 254 25.80 40.79 -6.60
CA ARG A 254 24.52 40.04 -6.61
C ARG A 254 24.77 38.60 -6.19
N SER A 255 24.99 38.39 -4.90
CA SER A 255 25.24 37.08 -4.28
C SER A 255 24.14 36.75 -3.27
N HIS A 256 23.98 35.47 -2.93
CA HIS A 256 23.14 35.02 -1.81
C HIS A 256 23.68 35.53 -0.47
N ILE A 257 24.98 35.83 -0.39
CA ILE A 257 25.61 36.33 0.83
C ILE A 257 26.02 37.81 0.73
N ARG A 258 25.96 38.51 1.85
CA ARG A 258 26.52 39.86 2.04
C ARG A 258 27.02 40.05 3.47
N VAL A 259 28.27 40.47 3.60
CA VAL A 259 28.82 40.91 4.88
C VAL A 259 28.23 42.26 5.26
N VAL A 260 27.66 42.36 6.46
CA VAL A 260 27.11 43.61 7.01
C VAL A 260 28.25 44.50 7.46
N LYS A 261 28.25 45.76 7.03
CA LYS A 261 29.32 46.71 7.40
C LYS A 261 29.04 47.30 8.79
N PRO A 262 30.09 47.65 9.56
CA PRO A 262 29.91 48.33 10.84
C PRO A 262 29.03 49.59 10.70
N GLY A 263 27.94 49.66 11.48
CA GLY A 263 26.98 50.76 11.47
C GLY A 263 25.89 50.70 10.40
N GLU A 264 25.92 49.70 9.52
CA GLU A 264 24.82 49.39 8.59
C GLU A 264 23.69 48.65 9.35
N THR A 265 22.43 48.89 8.96
CA THR A 265 21.28 48.21 9.57
C THR A 265 20.50 47.43 8.52
N LEU A 266 19.84 46.33 8.91
CA LEU A 266 18.98 45.57 8.00
C LEU A 266 17.91 46.47 7.34
N ALA A 267 17.34 47.44 8.06
CA ALA A 267 16.39 48.40 7.50
C ALA A 267 17.01 49.28 6.40
N SER A 268 18.28 49.70 6.55
CA SER A 268 18.98 50.47 5.53
C SER A 268 19.29 49.62 4.27
N ILE A 269 19.57 48.32 4.46
CA ILE A 269 19.80 47.35 3.38
C ILE A 269 18.48 47.05 2.64
N ALA A 270 17.38 46.85 3.38
CA ALA A 270 16.04 46.68 2.82
C ALA A 270 15.65 47.87 1.94
N LYS A 271 15.88 49.11 2.42
CA LYS A 271 15.62 50.34 1.67
C LYS A 271 16.44 50.45 0.38
N ALA A 272 17.61 49.82 0.34
CA ALA A 272 18.46 49.72 -0.84
C ALA A 272 18.08 48.57 -1.80
N GLY A 273 17.01 47.83 -1.51
CA GLY A 273 16.51 46.73 -2.34
C GLY A 273 16.97 45.33 -1.92
N GLY A 274 17.45 45.16 -0.68
CA GLY A 274 17.91 43.86 -0.18
C GLY A 274 19.23 43.41 -0.82
N LEU A 275 19.37 42.10 -1.04
CA LEU A 275 20.55 41.54 -1.71
C LEU A 275 20.47 41.55 -3.24
N GLY A 276 19.25 41.63 -3.80
CA GLY A 276 19.03 41.74 -5.25
C GLY A 276 19.64 40.60 -6.09
N TYR A 277 19.88 39.43 -5.49
CA TYR A 277 20.25 38.22 -6.22
C TYR A 277 19.02 37.67 -6.95
N PRO A 278 19.20 36.98 -8.10
CA PRO A 278 18.08 36.41 -8.83
C PRO A 278 17.39 35.39 -7.93
N VAL A 279 16.14 35.68 -7.57
CA VAL A 279 15.26 34.70 -6.92
C VAL A 279 15.08 33.58 -7.93
N ASN A 280 15.37 32.33 -7.56
CA ASN A 280 14.71 31.23 -8.23
C ASN A 280 13.23 31.43 -7.92
N GLU A 281 12.50 32.12 -8.81
CA GLU A 281 11.05 32.15 -8.73
C GLU A 281 10.61 30.71 -8.59
N GLU A 282 9.72 30.42 -7.64
CA GLU A 282 8.96 29.18 -7.68
C GLU A 282 8.59 28.98 -9.16
N PRO A 283 8.82 27.79 -9.74
CA PRO A 283 8.08 27.47 -10.95
C PRO A 283 6.63 27.75 -10.56
N SER A 284 6.02 28.75 -11.21
CA SER A 284 4.61 29.08 -11.00
C SER A 284 3.83 27.78 -10.89
N ASP A 285 2.69 27.76 -10.20
CA ASP A 285 1.72 26.64 -10.18
C ASP A 285 1.31 26.11 -11.59
N GLU A 286 1.92 26.57 -12.68
CA GLU A 286 2.36 25.64 -13.73
C GLU A 286 3.29 24.53 -13.19
N ASP A 287 2.69 23.62 -12.43
CA ASP A 287 2.92 22.17 -12.50
C ASP A 287 4.41 21.80 -12.74
N PRO A 288 5.25 21.57 -11.70
CA PRO A 288 6.70 21.24 -11.82
C PRO A 288 6.97 20.06 -12.76
N GLU A 289 5.91 19.32 -12.98
CA GLU A 289 5.58 18.39 -14.02
C GLU A 289 5.81 18.91 -15.50
N LYS A 290 6.18 20.17 -15.80
CA LYS A 290 6.51 20.62 -17.19
C LYS A 290 7.98 20.58 -17.59
N THR A 291 8.91 20.41 -16.64
CA THR A 291 10.35 20.38 -16.97
C THR A 291 10.81 18.92 -17.07
N PRO A 292 11.27 18.43 -18.25
CA PRO A 292 11.83 17.09 -18.34
C PRO A 292 13.00 16.96 -17.35
N PRO A 293 13.14 15.81 -16.65
CA PRO A 293 14.20 15.65 -15.66
C PRO A 293 15.57 15.90 -16.31
N PRO A 294 16.53 16.50 -15.56
CA PRO A 294 17.86 16.74 -16.09
C PRO A 294 18.46 15.44 -16.60
N VAL A 295 19.05 15.50 -17.80
CA VAL A 295 19.73 14.35 -18.43
C VAL A 295 20.82 13.90 -17.48
N SER A 296 20.62 12.72 -16.89
CA SER A 296 21.55 12.14 -15.93
C SER A 296 22.94 11.93 -16.56
N ASN A 297 23.99 12.46 -15.93
CA ASN A 297 25.41 12.24 -16.27
C ASN A 297 25.92 10.83 -15.88
N GLN A 298 25.00 9.87 -15.72
CA GLN A 298 25.26 8.49 -15.33
C GLN A 298 25.85 7.66 -16.47
N LEU A 299 26.75 6.74 -16.10
CA LEU A 299 27.49 5.92 -17.05
C LEU A 299 26.53 4.92 -17.73
N PRO A 300 26.68 4.65 -19.03
CA PRO A 300 25.84 3.66 -19.70
C PRO A 300 26.05 2.27 -19.10
N TYR A 301 24.95 1.51 -18.93
CA TYR A 301 25.02 0.11 -18.55
C TYR A 301 25.93 -0.66 -19.50
N THR A 302 26.94 -1.32 -18.94
CA THR A 302 27.88 -2.17 -19.70
C THR A 302 27.66 -3.62 -19.31
N PHE A 303 27.10 -4.41 -20.22
CA PHE A 303 26.85 -5.83 -19.99
C PHE A 303 28.18 -6.60 -19.85
N THR A 304 28.28 -7.41 -18.80
CA THR A 304 29.31 -8.43 -18.65
C THR A 304 28.66 -9.81 -18.73
N SER A 305 29.22 -10.71 -19.53
CA SER A 305 28.67 -12.06 -19.71
C SER A 305 28.58 -12.84 -18.40
N PHE A 306 27.49 -13.61 -18.27
CA PHE A 306 27.25 -14.57 -17.18
C PHE A 306 27.77 -15.97 -17.52
N LYS A 307 28.56 -16.09 -18.58
CA LYS A 307 29.31 -17.31 -18.88
C LYS A 307 30.12 -17.71 -17.65
N ASP A 308 30.06 -18.99 -17.31
CA ASP A 308 30.70 -19.60 -16.14
C ASP A 308 30.20 -19.10 -14.77
N ARG A 309 29.21 -18.19 -14.71
CA ARG A 309 28.57 -17.77 -13.46
C ARG A 309 27.44 -18.72 -13.03
N PRO A 310 27.29 -18.99 -11.72
CA PRO A 310 26.21 -19.83 -11.21
C PRO A 310 24.85 -19.12 -11.28
N THR A 311 23.76 -19.91 -11.22
CA THR A 311 22.39 -19.37 -11.22
C THR A 311 22.12 -18.42 -10.06
N THR A 312 22.79 -18.58 -8.92
CA THR A 312 22.67 -17.68 -7.77
C THR A 312 23.12 -16.24 -8.11
N GLU A 313 24.22 -16.08 -8.84
CA GLU A 313 24.68 -14.77 -9.34
C GLU A 313 23.75 -14.24 -10.44
N THR A 314 23.23 -15.12 -11.30
CA THR A 314 22.23 -14.73 -12.31
C THR A 314 20.94 -14.24 -11.63
N ALA A 315 20.45 -14.92 -10.59
CA ALA A 315 19.26 -14.51 -9.85
C ALA A 315 19.47 -13.16 -9.15
N ALA A 316 20.65 -12.94 -8.57
CA ALA A 316 21.02 -11.66 -7.94
C ALA A 316 20.93 -10.48 -8.92
N PHE A 317 21.24 -10.68 -10.20
CA PHE A 317 21.05 -9.64 -11.23
C PHE A 317 19.59 -9.22 -11.42
N PHE A 318 18.62 -10.10 -11.13
CA PHE A 318 17.18 -9.81 -11.18
C PHE A 318 16.57 -9.39 -9.83
N LEU A 319 17.34 -9.43 -8.74
CA LEU A 319 16.88 -9.06 -7.39
C LEU A 319 16.84 -7.53 -7.14
N GLY A 320 16.72 -6.73 -8.20
CA GLY A 320 16.84 -5.28 -8.15
C GLY A 320 15.55 -4.48 -8.02
N LYS A 321 14.42 -5.10 -7.65
CA LYS A 321 13.22 -4.31 -7.40
C LYS A 321 13.34 -3.60 -6.05
N LYS A 322 14.05 -2.47 -5.99
CA LYS A 322 13.59 -1.34 -5.16
C LYS A 322 12.26 -0.92 -5.76
N ARG A 323 11.18 -1.64 -5.44
CA ARG A 323 9.85 -1.34 -5.99
C ARG A 323 9.57 0.11 -5.66
N ARG A 324 9.13 0.86 -6.66
CA ARG A 324 8.53 2.20 -6.52
C ARG A 324 7.20 2.16 -5.76
N ASP A 325 6.80 0.99 -5.27
CA ASP A 325 5.79 0.93 -4.22
C ASP A 325 6.43 1.56 -2.97
N ASP A 326 6.38 2.88 -2.89
CA ASP A 326 6.73 3.71 -1.73
C ASP A 326 5.95 3.28 -0.46
N TYR A 327 5.11 2.24 -0.56
CA TYR A 327 4.28 1.63 0.45
C TYR A 327 4.97 0.54 1.27
N TYR A 328 6.08 -0.06 0.81
CA TYR A 328 6.73 -1.17 1.54
C TYR A 328 8.25 -1.00 1.68
N PRO A 329 8.82 -1.26 2.87
CA PRO A 329 10.27 -1.24 3.08
C PRO A 329 11.00 -2.23 2.17
N GLU A 330 12.17 -1.80 1.66
CA GLU A 330 13.02 -2.55 0.73
C GLU A 330 13.53 -3.89 1.30
N ASP A 331 13.54 -4.03 2.63
CA ASP A 331 13.99 -5.21 3.38
C ASP A 331 12.84 -6.12 3.85
N SER A 332 11.63 -5.94 3.31
CA SER A 332 10.48 -6.81 3.58
C SER A 332 10.64 -8.21 2.99
N PHE A 333 10.04 -9.21 3.66
CA PHE A 333 10.15 -10.64 3.32
C PHE A 333 8.85 -11.41 3.65
N PRO A 334 8.56 -12.56 3.02
CA PRO A 334 7.34 -13.32 3.29
C PRO A 334 7.15 -13.66 4.78
N THR A 335 5.90 -13.58 5.27
CA THR A 335 5.58 -13.94 6.65
C THR A 335 6.01 -15.39 6.92
N ARG A 336 6.66 -15.64 8.06
CA ARG A 336 7.24 -16.95 8.39
C ARG A 336 7.10 -17.31 9.86
N LEU A 337 7.07 -18.62 10.14
CA LEU A 337 7.18 -19.16 11.49
C LEU A 337 8.65 -19.19 11.94
N PRO A 338 8.93 -18.92 13.23
CA PRO A 338 10.23 -19.18 13.82
C PRO A 338 10.61 -20.66 13.76
N GLU A 339 11.91 -20.95 13.70
CA GLU A 339 12.41 -22.32 13.85
C GLU A 339 11.96 -22.93 15.18
N LYS A 340 11.52 -24.19 15.15
CA LYS A 340 11.03 -24.94 16.34
C LYS A 340 9.90 -24.24 17.10
N PHE A 341 9.13 -23.38 16.44
CA PHE A 341 8.04 -22.60 17.06
C PHE A 341 7.13 -23.44 17.98
N TRP A 342 6.74 -24.64 17.54
CA TRP A 342 5.85 -25.55 18.27
C TRP A 342 6.46 -26.19 19.52
N ASP A 343 7.79 -26.13 19.67
CA ASP A 343 8.53 -26.69 20.81
C ASP A 343 8.89 -25.60 21.84
N LEU A 344 8.67 -24.32 21.52
CA LEU A 344 8.94 -23.19 22.41
C LEU A 344 7.86 -23.09 23.50
N PRO A 345 8.19 -22.55 24.69
CA PRO A 345 7.17 -22.08 25.62
C PRO A 345 6.31 -20.98 24.96
N ALA A 346 4.99 -21.00 25.19
CA ALA A 346 4.03 -20.12 24.49
C ALA A 346 4.38 -18.62 24.52
N LYS A 347 4.88 -18.12 25.67
CA LYS A 347 5.34 -16.72 25.80
C LYS A 347 6.53 -16.41 24.88
N GLN A 348 7.50 -17.33 24.82
CA GLN A 348 8.66 -17.21 23.94
C GLN A 348 8.27 -17.39 22.47
N ALA A 349 7.32 -18.30 22.18
CA ALA A 349 6.77 -18.51 20.85
C ALA A 349 6.13 -17.22 20.31
N ALA A 350 5.33 -16.52 21.12
CA ALA A 350 4.72 -15.24 20.75
C ALA A 350 5.76 -14.18 20.39
N LEU A 351 6.73 -13.95 21.28
CA LEU A 351 7.79 -12.96 21.05
C LEU A 351 8.67 -13.32 19.85
N SER A 352 8.96 -14.61 19.65
CA SER A 352 9.74 -15.09 18.51
C SER A 352 8.96 -14.92 17.20
N LEU A 353 7.66 -15.21 17.19
CA LEU A 353 6.81 -15.03 16.00
C LEU A 353 6.73 -13.56 15.59
N ALA A 354 6.55 -12.66 16.55
CA ALA A 354 6.63 -11.23 16.29
C ALA A 354 8.02 -10.85 15.79
N GLY A 355 9.09 -11.26 16.49
CA GLY A 355 10.48 -10.95 16.14
C GLY A 355 10.90 -11.40 14.74
N GLU A 356 10.48 -12.60 14.33
CA GLU A 356 10.85 -13.22 13.06
C GLU A 356 10.24 -12.52 11.84
N ASN A 357 9.16 -11.75 12.06
CA ASN A 357 8.44 -11.00 11.03
C ASN A 357 8.76 -9.50 11.06
N ARG A 358 9.85 -9.09 11.71
CA ARG A 358 10.38 -7.72 11.70
C ARG A 358 11.51 -7.58 10.69
N ILE A 359 11.45 -6.51 9.90
CA ILE A 359 12.56 -6.08 9.06
C ILE A 359 13.75 -5.56 9.90
N PRO A 360 15.01 -5.68 9.41
CA PRO A 360 16.19 -5.11 10.06
C PRO A 360 16.04 -3.66 10.51
N ALA A 361 15.54 -2.77 9.64
CA ALA A 361 15.35 -1.36 9.99
C ALA A 361 14.39 -1.15 11.17
N HIS A 362 13.36 -1.99 11.29
CA HIS A 362 12.43 -1.97 12.41
C HIS A 362 13.07 -2.53 13.68
N ARG A 363 13.97 -3.54 13.58
CA ARG A 363 14.75 -4.09 14.72
C ARG A 363 15.72 -3.08 15.33
N GLU A 364 16.33 -2.25 14.51
CA GLU A 364 17.26 -1.20 14.97
C GLU A 364 16.54 -0.07 15.71
N LYS A 365 15.31 0.23 15.32
CA LYS A 365 14.52 1.35 15.86
C LYS A 365 13.70 0.95 17.08
N TRP A 366 13.06 -0.22 17.04
CA TRP A 366 12.07 -0.63 18.03
C TRP A 366 12.58 -1.80 18.89
N MET A 367 12.17 -1.82 20.15
CA MET A 367 12.33 -2.95 21.06
C MET A 367 10.97 -3.60 21.28
N LEU A 368 10.93 -4.93 21.43
CA LEU A 368 9.70 -5.65 21.78
C LEU A 368 9.87 -6.36 23.12
N ALA A 369 8.85 -6.28 23.95
CA ALA A 369 8.74 -7.01 25.21
C ALA A 369 7.32 -7.53 25.39
N VAL A 370 7.16 -8.60 26.17
CA VAL A 370 5.83 -9.06 26.59
C VAL A 370 5.52 -8.42 27.93
N ASP A 371 4.42 -7.70 28.02
CA ASP A 371 3.92 -7.18 29.28
C ASP A 371 3.27 -8.30 30.10
N ASP A 372 4.02 -8.83 31.07
CA ASP A 372 3.55 -9.82 32.04
C ASP A 372 3.51 -9.29 33.47
N ARG A 373 3.44 -7.96 33.62
CA ARG A 373 3.32 -7.31 34.93
C ARG A 373 2.01 -7.69 35.61
N ASN A 374 1.92 -7.41 36.92
CA ASN A 374 0.73 -7.62 37.74
C ASN A 374 0.26 -9.09 37.87
N GLY A 375 1.14 -10.06 37.60
CA GLY A 375 0.83 -11.49 37.77
C GLY A 375 -0.22 -12.00 36.79
N ILE A 376 -0.37 -11.34 35.64
CA ILE A 376 -1.37 -11.71 34.64
C ILE A 376 -0.99 -13.05 33.99
N ALA A 377 -1.97 -13.95 33.90
CA ALA A 377 -1.81 -15.28 33.29
C ALA A 377 -2.92 -15.57 32.26
N PRO A 378 -2.66 -16.42 31.25
CA PRO A 378 -3.69 -16.80 30.30
C PRO A 378 -4.84 -17.56 30.97
N PRO A 379 -6.10 -17.34 30.55
CA PRO A 379 -7.27 -17.98 31.14
C PRO A 379 -7.13 -19.51 31.15
N SER A 380 -7.65 -20.20 32.17
CA SER A 380 -7.49 -21.66 32.29
C SER A 380 -8.25 -22.44 31.22
N SER A 381 -9.40 -21.92 30.79
CA SER A 381 -10.30 -22.54 29.81
C SER A 381 -11.15 -21.49 29.09
N GLY A 382 -11.68 -21.84 27.92
CA GLY A 382 -12.57 -20.95 27.19
C GLY A 382 -12.57 -21.19 25.67
N TRP A 383 -13.09 -20.21 24.95
CA TRP A 383 -13.03 -20.12 23.49
C TRP A 383 -12.28 -18.89 23.04
N LEU A 384 -11.41 -19.07 22.06
CA LEU A 384 -10.78 -18.00 21.32
C LEU A 384 -11.32 -18.03 19.89
N VAL A 385 -11.92 -16.94 19.45
CA VAL A 385 -12.59 -16.82 18.15
C VAL A 385 -11.88 -15.77 17.32
N TYR A 386 -11.26 -16.19 16.23
CA TYR A 386 -10.73 -15.32 15.18
C TYR A 386 -11.71 -15.28 14.02
N ASP A 387 -12.30 -14.12 13.71
CA ASP A 387 -13.21 -13.92 12.57
C ASP A 387 -12.59 -12.92 11.59
N TRP A 388 -12.41 -13.35 10.36
CA TRP A 388 -11.78 -12.59 9.28
C TRP A 388 -12.70 -12.51 8.06
N GLY A 389 -12.72 -11.37 7.39
CA GLY A 389 -13.36 -11.18 6.08
C GLY A 389 -12.56 -10.26 5.16
N SER A 390 -12.53 -10.52 3.85
CA SER A 390 -11.94 -9.63 2.85
C SER A 390 -12.83 -8.42 2.54
N SER A 391 -12.30 -7.40 1.84
CA SER A 391 -13.05 -6.18 1.47
C SER A 391 -14.32 -6.42 0.63
N GLY A 392 -14.43 -7.60 0.00
CA GLY A 392 -15.57 -7.96 -0.82
C GLY A 392 -15.67 -7.21 -2.15
N CYS A 393 -14.68 -6.40 -2.55
CA CYS A 393 -14.72 -5.66 -3.81
C CYS A 393 -14.77 -6.61 -5.02
N TYR A 394 -13.84 -7.56 -5.13
CA TYR A 394 -13.73 -8.47 -6.30
C TYR A 394 -14.08 -9.92 -5.97
N SER A 395 -13.73 -10.33 -4.76
CA SER A 395 -14.11 -11.60 -4.16
C SER A 395 -14.34 -11.34 -2.67
N PHE A 396 -15.34 -12.01 -2.11
CA PHE A 396 -15.54 -11.98 -0.68
C PHE A 396 -15.22 -13.37 -0.13
N SER A 397 -14.21 -13.41 0.73
CA SER A 397 -13.85 -14.59 1.49
C SER A 397 -13.89 -14.24 2.96
N SER A 398 -14.38 -15.15 3.77
CA SER A 398 -14.33 -14.99 5.22
C SER A 398 -14.02 -16.32 5.88
N SER A 399 -13.38 -16.26 7.04
CA SER A 399 -13.12 -17.42 7.87
C SER A 399 -13.33 -17.10 9.33
N LEU A 400 -14.05 -17.98 10.02
CA LEU A 400 -14.17 -17.95 11.48
C LEU A 400 -13.50 -19.20 12.03
N THR A 401 -12.51 -19.00 12.90
CA THR A 401 -11.81 -20.07 13.62
C THR A 401 -12.09 -19.94 15.11
N ALA A 402 -12.77 -20.93 15.68
CA ALA A 402 -13.09 -21.02 17.10
C ALA A 402 -12.30 -22.16 17.75
N LEU A 403 -11.37 -21.81 18.64
CA LEU A 403 -10.52 -22.72 19.40
C LEU A 403 -11.10 -22.91 20.81
N HIS A 404 -11.47 -24.13 21.17
CA HIS A 404 -11.86 -24.51 22.52
C HIS A 404 -10.65 -25.07 23.28
N PHE A 405 -10.33 -24.49 24.43
CA PHE A 405 -9.14 -24.86 25.21
C PHE A 405 -9.46 -25.04 26.69
N GLY A 406 -8.58 -25.74 27.42
CA GLY A 406 -8.71 -25.96 28.86
C GLY A 406 -9.84 -26.90 29.27
N VAL A 407 -10.29 -27.75 28.35
CA VAL A 407 -11.33 -28.76 28.58
C VAL A 407 -10.81 -30.17 28.28
N GLU A 408 -11.58 -31.19 28.66
CA GLU A 408 -11.23 -32.60 28.42
C GLU A 408 -11.14 -32.93 26.92
N ASP A 409 -12.10 -32.44 26.12
CA ASP A 409 -12.17 -32.63 24.67
C ASP A 409 -12.00 -31.30 23.92
N PRO A 410 -10.78 -30.76 23.80
CA PRO A 410 -10.55 -29.51 23.08
C PRO A 410 -10.73 -29.73 21.56
N SER A 411 -11.29 -28.72 20.90
CA SER A 411 -11.58 -28.77 19.47
C SER A 411 -11.36 -27.43 18.79
N LEU A 412 -11.11 -27.50 17.49
CA LEU A 412 -11.07 -26.37 16.59
C LEU A 412 -12.27 -26.47 15.66
N ILE A 413 -13.07 -25.41 15.59
CA ILE A 413 -14.15 -25.27 14.63
C ILE A 413 -13.76 -24.19 13.63
N VAL A 414 -13.68 -24.54 12.35
CA VAL A 414 -13.31 -23.61 11.29
C VAL A 414 -14.46 -23.52 10.30
N PHE A 415 -14.99 -22.32 10.10
CA PHE A 415 -15.92 -22.00 9.04
C PHE A 415 -15.17 -21.23 7.97
N GLY A 416 -15.31 -21.63 6.72
CA GLY A 416 -14.88 -20.87 5.56
C GLY A 416 -16.07 -20.53 4.68
N TYR A 417 -16.00 -19.37 4.05
CA TYR A 417 -16.99 -18.88 3.10
C TYR A 417 -16.28 -18.17 1.95
N ASN A 418 -16.80 -18.37 0.73
CA ASN A 418 -16.35 -17.62 -0.43
C ASN A 418 -17.50 -17.36 -1.40
N THR A 419 -17.54 -16.15 -1.94
CA THR A 419 -18.42 -15.74 -3.03
C THR A 419 -17.76 -14.66 -3.89
N ILE A 420 -18.36 -14.35 -5.04
CA ILE A 420 -17.95 -13.22 -5.88
C ILE A 420 -18.20 -11.91 -5.12
N GLY A 421 -17.28 -10.96 -5.28
CA GLY A 421 -17.39 -9.64 -4.67
C GLY A 421 -18.47 -8.77 -5.31
N ALA A 422 -18.55 -7.50 -4.91
CA ALA A 422 -19.50 -6.54 -5.45
C ALA A 422 -19.25 -6.26 -6.95
N VAL A 423 -17.98 -6.13 -7.34
CA VAL A 423 -17.55 -5.98 -8.73
C VAL A 423 -17.68 -7.34 -9.43
N GLY A 424 -18.35 -7.34 -10.58
CA GLY A 424 -18.60 -8.54 -11.39
C GLY A 424 -19.57 -9.54 -10.76
N ARG A 425 -20.30 -9.15 -9.70
CA ARG A 425 -21.40 -9.92 -9.14
C ARG A 425 -22.45 -10.22 -10.19
N ASN A 426 -22.77 -11.48 -10.38
CA ASN A 426 -23.94 -11.94 -11.11
C ASN A 426 -24.95 -12.54 -10.11
N PRO A 427 -25.96 -11.77 -9.65
CA PRO A 427 -26.89 -12.23 -8.62
C PRO A 427 -27.78 -13.42 -9.06
N TRP A 428 -27.70 -13.81 -10.34
CA TRP A 428 -28.46 -14.91 -10.93
C TRP A 428 -27.65 -16.19 -11.13
N ALA A 429 -26.32 -16.10 -11.00
CA ALA A 429 -25.40 -17.20 -11.20
C ALA A 429 -24.50 -17.46 -9.99
N ASP A 430 -24.14 -16.43 -9.24
CA ASP A 430 -23.16 -16.54 -8.15
C ASP A 430 -23.70 -17.45 -7.04
N GLN A 431 -22.98 -18.53 -6.79
CA GLN A 431 -23.25 -19.44 -5.68
C GLN A 431 -22.19 -19.27 -4.59
N PRO A 432 -22.58 -19.05 -3.33
CA PRO A 432 -21.62 -19.14 -2.24
C PRO A 432 -21.14 -20.58 -2.07
N MET A 433 -19.99 -20.74 -1.42
CA MET A 433 -19.53 -22.02 -0.92
C MET A 433 -19.19 -21.88 0.56
N HIS A 434 -19.59 -22.89 1.32
CA HIS A 434 -19.29 -23.01 2.73
C HIS A 434 -18.44 -24.27 2.95
N ASN A 435 -17.43 -24.17 3.81
CA ASN A 435 -16.79 -25.35 4.38
C ASN A 435 -16.72 -25.24 5.90
N VAL A 436 -16.70 -26.40 6.54
CA VAL A 436 -16.75 -26.50 8.00
C VAL A 436 -15.83 -27.64 8.40
N ARG A 437 -14.93 -27.37 9.34
CA ARG A 437 -14.05 -28.38 9.93
C ARG A 437 -14.30 -28.42 11.42
N VAL A 438 -14.43 -29.62 11.96
CA VAL A 438 -14.43 -29.88 13.40
C VAL A 438 -13.25 -30.79 13.68
N ILE A 439 -12.17 -30.21 14.21
CA ILE A 439 -10.90 -30.91 14.38
C ILE A 439 -10.67 -31.10 15.87
N LYS A 440 -10.51 -32.36 16.30
CA LYS A 440 -10.10 -32.65 17.67
C LYS A 440 -8.65 -32.23 17.85
N LEU A 441 -8.36 -31.53 18.95
CA LEU A 441 -7.01 -31.17 19.35
C LEU A 441 -6.59 -32.00 20.57
N THR A 442 -5.29 -32.08 20.83
CA THR A 442 -4.81 -32.49 22.14
C THR A 442 -4.91 -31.31 23.12
N SER A 443 -4.98 -31.58 24.42
CA SER A 443 -4.96 -30.53 25.45
C SER A 443 -3.73 -29.65 25.36
N GLN A 444 -2.57 -30.23 25.01
CA GLN A 444 -1.32 -29.49 24.82
C GLN A 444 -1.37 -28.55 23.60
N GLU A 445 -1.85 -29.03 22.45
CA GLU A 445 -2.00 -28.20 21.24
C GLU A 445 -2.92 -27.02 21.48
N ALA A 446 -4.11 -27.26 22.04
CA ALA A 446 -5.09 -26.22 22.29
C ALA A 446 -4.58 -25.20 23.32
N ARG A 447 -3.90 -25.68 24.37
CA ARG A 447 -3.30 -24.80 25.38
C ARG A 447 -2.19 -23.93 24.81
N PHE A 448 -1.27 -24.53 24.05
CA PHE A 448 -0.16 -23.81 23.43
C PHE A 448 -0.67 -22.68 22.52
N LEU A 449 -1.67 -22.95 21.67
CA LEU A 449 -2.26 -21.95 20.78
C LEU A 449 -2.93 -20.80 21.54
N ALA A 450 -3.79 -21.13 22.52
CA ALA A 450 -4.50 -20.14 23.32
C ALA A 450 -3.52 -19.24 24.10
N ASP A 451 -2.50 -19.84 24.72
CA ASP A 451 -1.49 -19.11 25.48
C ASP A 451 -0.62 -18.25 24.58
N THR A 452 -0.24 -18.74 23.39
CA THR A 452 0.60 -17.98 22.46
C THR A 452 -0.15 -16.74 21.96
N ILE A 453 -1.41 -16.87 21.57
CA ILE A 453 -2.22 -15.72 21.12
C ILE A 453 -2.46 -14.74 22.27
N PHE A 454 -2.70 -15.23 23.49
CA PHE A 454 -2.79 -14.38 24.67
C PHE A 454 -1.50 -13.58 24.91
N TRP A 455 -0.33 -14.17 24.71
CA TRP A 455 0.94 -13.45 24.85
C TRP A 455 1.24 -12.50 23.69
N LEU A 456 0.76 -12.79 22.48
CA LEU A 456 0.84 -11.89 21.33
C LEU A 456 0.07 -10.57 21.56
N ASP A 457 -1.09 -10.61 22.24
CA ASP A 457 -1.89 -9.42 22.65
C ASP A 457 -1.11 -8.53 23.65
N ARG A 458 -0.15 -9.13 24.35
CA ARG A 458 0.65 -8.48 25.39
C ARG A 458 2.01 -8.00 24.92
N ILE A 459 2.33 -8.16 23.64
CA ILE A 459 3.55 -7.57 23.11
C ILE A 459 3.39 -6.04 23.12
N ARG A 460 4.42 -5.38 23.62
CA ARG A 460 4.58 -3.94 23.65
C ARG A 460 5.82 -3.58 22.86
N THR A 461 5.81 -2.34 22.37
CA THR A 461 6.90 -1.78 21.59
C THR A 461 7.43 -0.54 22.26
N PHE A 462 8.71 -0.27 22.09
CA PHE A 462 9.33 0.97 22.55
C PHE A 462 10.44 1.39 21.59
N SER A 463 10.50 2.66 21.22
CA SER A 463 11.63 3.24 20.48
C SER A 463 12.37 4.22 21.39
N PRO A 464 13.69 4.03 21.62
CA PRO A 464 14.50 5.00 22.37
C PRO A 464 14.81 6.27 21.57
N ARG A 465 14.53 6.30 20.25
CA ARG A 465 14.74 7.46 19.37
C ARG A 465 13.38 7.89 18.82
N LYS A 466 12.89 9.10 19.17
CA LYS A 466 11.69 9.64 18.50
C LYS A 466 12.11 10.02 17.07
N SER A 467 11.33 9.56 16.10
CA SER A 467 11.52 9.85 14.68
C SER A 467 10.36 10.74 14.23
N GLU A 468 10.67 11.91 13.68
CA GLU A 468 9.69 12.90 13.21
C GLU A 468 8.81 12.41 12.03
N ARG A 469 9.00 11.16 11.55
CA ARG A 469 8.32 10.61 10.35
C ARG A 469 7.62 9.27 10.54
N ASP A 470 7.26 8.88 11.76
CA ASP A 470 6.69 7.54 12.03
C ASP A 470 5.21 7.34 11.59
N GLY A 471 4.64 8.26 10.82
CA GLY A 471 3.22 8.22 10.39
C GLY A 471 2.87 7.34 9.19
N TYR A 472 3.82 6.65 8.56
CA TYR A 472 3.59 5.95 7.28
C TYR A 472 2.91 4.56 7.38
N GLY A 473 2.39 4.16 8.54
CA GLY A 473 1.87 2.80 8.77
C GLY A 473 0.45 2.48 8.29
N ASN A 474 -0.32 3.44 7.74
CA ASN A 474 -1.77 3.27 7.53
C ASN A 474 -2.23 3.50 6.08
N VAL A 475 -1.52 2.99 5.09
CA VAL A 475 -2.11 2.93 3.74
C VAL A 475 -2.96 1.68 3.63
N SER A 476 -4.25 1.82 3.94
CA SER A 476 -5.24 0.77 3.70
C SER A 476 -5.42 0.58 2.20
N SER A 477 -5.20 -0.63 1.71
CA SER A 477 -5.59 -1.02 0.36
C SER A 477 -7.09 -1.26 0.30
N THR A 478 -7.74 -0.98 -0.83
CA THR A 478 -9.12 -1.42 -1.09
C THR A 478 -9.26 -2.94 -1.15
N ALA A 479 -8.14 -3.66 -1.20
CA ALA A 479 -8.10 -5.12 -1.08
C ALA A 479 -8.10 -5.62 0.36
N ASP A 480 -7.71 -4.78 1.34
CA ASP A 480 -7.51 -5.23 2.72
C ASP A 480 -8.80 -5.70 3.37
N GLY A 481 -8.68 -6.74 4.17
CA GLY A 481 -9.76 -7.30 4.96
C GLY A 481 -9.87 -6.69 6.35
N HIS A 482 -10.78 -7.25 7.12
CA HIS A 482 -10.99 -6.94 8.53
C HIS A 482 -10.93 -8.23 9.35
N GLY A 483 -10.31 -8.16 10.51
CA GLY A 483 -10.16 -9.28 11.43
C GLY A 483 -10.51 -8.87 12.86
N THR A 484 -11.17 -9.78 13.58
CA THR A 484 -11.47 -9.64 15.00
C THR A 484 -11.00 -10.87 15.77
N LEU A 485 -10.59 -10.65 17.02
CA LEU A 485 -10.23 -11.71 17.95
C LEU A 485 -11.04 -11.53 19.24
N THR A 486 -11.84 -12.52 19.60
CA THR A 486 -12.71 -12.51 20.78
C THR A 486 -12.37 -13.66 21.73
N LEU A 487 -12.38 -13.39 23.03
CA LEU A 487 -12.22 -14.38 24.09
C LEU A 487 -13.52 -14.57 24.87
N TYR A 488 -13.93 -15.83 25.00
CA TYR A 488 -14.98 -16.30 25.90
C TYR A 488 -14.32 -17.13 26.99
N SER A 489 -14.41 -16.72 28.25
CA SER A 489 -13.80 -17.42 29.38
C SER A 489 -14.75 -17.48 30.57
N ASP A 490 -14.24 -17.79 31.75
CA ASP A 490 -14.95 -17.61 33.02
C ASP A 490 -15.27 -16.13 33.32
N GLN A 491 -14.53 -15.21 32.71
CA GLN A 491 -14.84 -13.78 32.68
C GLN A 491 -15.82 -13.41 31.55
N PRO A 492 -16.55 -12.27 31.66
CA PRO A 492 -17.39 -11.77 30.59
C PRO A 492 -16.65 -11.74 29.25
N PRO A 493 -17.30 -12.13 28.14
CA PRO A 493 -16.66 -12.14 26.83
C PRO A 493 -16.10 -10.75 26.48
N ARG A 494 -14.92 -10.73 25.85
CA ARG A 494 -14.28 -9.49 25.42
C ARG A 494 -13.65 -9.64 24.04
N GLU A 495 -13.72 -8.57 23.26
CA GLU A 495 -12.93 -8.42 22.05
C GLU A 495 -11.52 -8.05 22.47
N ILE A 496 -10.55 -8.88 22.10
CA ILE A 496 -9.13 -8.67 22.37
C ILE A 496 -8.61 -7.62 21.38
N ALA A 497 -8.92 -7.81 20.09
CA ALA A 497 -8.53 -6.89 19.04
C ALA A 497 -9.52 -6.91 17.87
N SER A 498 -9.55 -5.79 17.17
CA SER A 498 -10.20 -5.60 15.89
C SER A 498 -9.25 -4.73 15.05
N GLY A 499 -9.06 -5.09 13.78
CA GLY A 499 -8.09 -4.39 12.93
C GLY A 499 -8.11 -4.82 11.46
N THR A 500 -7.32 -4.12 10.66
CA THR A 500 -7.12 -4.41 9.24
C THR A 500 -6.30 -5.68 9.06
N VAL A 501 -6.71 -6.54 8.14
CA VAL A 501 -5.95 -7.74 7.72
C VAL A 501 -5.43 -7.52 6.30
N TRP A 502 -4.12 -7.52 6.13
CA TRP A 502 -3.48 -7.08 4.88
C TRP A 502 -3.60 -8.14 3.79
N ALA A 503 -4.10 -7.75 2.62
CA ALA A 503 -4.50 -8.71 1.58
C ALA A 503 -3.37 -9.18 0.65
N ALA A 504 -2.27 -8.43 0.54
CA ALA A 504 -1.29 -8.62 -0.54
C ALA A 504 0.18 -8.55 -0.11
N SER A 505 0.47 -8.31 1.17
CA SER A 505 1.81 -8.00 1.66
C SER A 505 2.13 -8.79 2.92
N SER A 506 3.40 -9.13 3.09
CA SER A 506 3.87 -9.78 4.32
C SER A 506 3.67 -8.85 5.52
N ILE A 507 3.60 -9.42 6.71
CA ILE A 507 3.55 -8.64 7.95
C ILE A 507 4.75 -7.69 8.04
N SER A 508 5.93 -8.15 7.61
CA SER A 508 7.15 -7.35 7.58
C SER A 508 7.09 -6.15 6.62
N GLY A 509 6.33 -6.25 5.52
CA GLY A 509 6.12 -5.13 4.59
C GLY A 509 5.27 -4.01 5.18
N ASN A 510 4.23 -4.34 5.95
CA ASN A 510 3.33 -3.34 6.52
C ASN A 510 3.76 -2.85 7.91
N TRP A 511 4.70 -3.55 8.56
CA TRP A 511 5.10 -3.25 9.93
C TRP A 511 6.30 -2.30 9.99
N GLY A 512 6.05 -1.02 9.70
CA GLY A 512 7.05 0.04 9.78
C GLY A 512 7.13 0.78 11.13
N GLY A 513 6.06 0.75 11.92
CA GLY A 513 5.94 1.47 13.20
C GLY A 513 5.84 0.56 14.42
N GLY A 514 5.18 1.05 15.48
CA GLY A 514 4.96 0.28 16.70
C GLY A 514 4.17 -1.03 16.50
N TYR A 515 4.22 -1.92 17.49
CA TYR A 515 3.36 -3.11 17.53
C TYR A 515 1.91 -2.71 17.82
N THR A 516 1.05 -2.75 16.81
CA THR A 516 -0.36 -2.33 16.90
C THR A 516 -1.34 -3.50 16.92
N ARG A 517 -2.64 -3.22 17.11
CA ARG A 517 -3.71 -4.20 16.96
C ARG A 517 -3.75 -4.82 15.56
N ASN A 518 -3.40 -4.06 14.51
CA ASN A 518 -3.29 -4.60 13.15
C ASN A 518 -2.19 -5.66 13.06
N VAL A 519 -0.99 -5.37 13.60
CA VAL A 519 0.13 -6.34 13.64
C VAL A 519 -0.29 -7.60 14.38
N PHE A 520 -0.91 -7.44 15.56
CA PHE A 520 -1.42 -8.56 16.35
C PHE A 520 -2.46 -9.41 15.61
N THR A 521 -3.46 -8.78 14.99
CA THR A 521 -4.52 -9.45 14.22
C THR A 521 -3.92 -10.24 13.06
N ASN A 522 -2.96 -9.66 12.32
CA ASN A 522 -2.30 -10.35 11.21
C ASN A 522 -1.40 -11.51 11.68
N LEU A 523 -0.64 -11.36 12.78
CA LEU A 523 0.17 -12.46 13.34
C LEU A 523 -0.73 -13.61 13.84
N SER A 524 -1.84 -13.27 14.50
CA SER A 524 -2.82 -14.26 14.95
C SER A 524 -3.48 -14.95 13.77
N GLY A 525 -3.88 -14.20 12.74
CA GLY A 525 -4.43 -14.72 11.50
C GLY A 525 -3.48 -15.65 10.76
N PHE A 526 -2.20 -15.29 10.65
CA PHE A 526 -1.16 -16.15 10.08
C PHE A 526 -1.00 -17.45 10.88
N LEU A 527 -1.00 -17.37 12.22
CA LEU A 527 -0.87 -18.53 13.09
C LEU A 527 -2.03 -19.51 12.91
N VAL A 528 -3.28 -19.03 12.93
CA VAL A 528 -4.47 -19.91 12.87
C VAL A 528 -4.91 -20.28 11.45
N GLY A 529 -4.67 -19.39 10.48
CA GLY A 529 -5.16 -19.49 9.11
C GLY A 529 -4.18 -20.14 8.13
N GLU A 530 -2.88 -20.11 8.41
CA GLU A 530 -1.84 -20.67 7.51
C GLU A 530 -0.97 -21.70 8.23
N SER A 531 -0.36 -21.31 9.36
CA SER A 531 0.61 -22.12 10.09
C SER A 531 0.00 -23.36 10.75
N LEU A 532 -1.17 -23.21 11.39
CA LEU A 532 -1.87 -24.31 12.04
C LEU A 532 -2.39 -25.38 11.05
N PRO A 533 -3.01 -25.02 9.91
CA PRO A 533 -3.32 -25.98 8.84
C PRO A 533 -2.13 -26.84 8.42
N GLU A 534 -0.97 -26.23 8.21
CA GLU A 534 0.26 -26.94 7.85
C GLU A 534 0.68 -27.92 8.96
N LYS A 535 0.67 -27.48 10.23
CA LYS A 535 0.99 -28.31 11.38
C LYS A 535 0.04 -29.51 11.54
N LEU A 536 -1.24 -29.34 11.24
CA LEU A 536 -2.25 -30.40 11.38
C LEU A 536 -2.22 -31.42 10.23
N GLY A 537 -1.69 -31.03 9.06
CA GLY A 537 -1.56 -31.93 7.90
C GLY A 537 -2.90 -32.57 7.51
N ASP A 538 -2.96 -33.91 7.51
CA ASP A 538 -4.19 -34.63 7.13
C ASP A 538 -5.36 -34.44 8.10
N ARG A 539 -5.10 -34.06 9.37
CA ARG A 539 -6.18 -33.69 10.31
C ARG A 539 -6.92 -32.40 9.90
N TRP A 540 -6.34 -31.60 9.02
CA TRP A 540 -6.99 -30.41 8.45
C TRP A 540 -7.92 -30.76 7.27
N LYS A 541 -7.65 -31.86 6.56
CA LYS A 541 -8.36 -32.27 5.34
C LYS A 541 -9.67 -33.01 5.66
N THR A 542 -10.39 -32.58 6.69
CA THR A 542 -11.67 -33.17 7.11
C THR A 542 -12.87 -32.62 6.36
N ALA A 543 -12.67 -31.66 5.45
CA ALA A 543 -13.69 -31.08 4.59
C ALA A 543 -13.07 -30.66 3.25
N PRO A 544 -13.87 -30.57 2.17
CA PRO A 544 -13.39 -30.06 0.89
C PRO A 544 -12.80 -28.64 1.00
N ASP A 545 -11.76 -28.39 0.20
CA ASP A 545 -11.23 -27.04 0.05
C ASP A 545 -12.26 -26.15 -0.66
N ILE A 546 -12.28 -24.88 -0.26
CA ILE A 546 -13.13 -23.90 -0.94
C ILE A 546 -12.44 -23.58 -2.27
N GLY A 547 -13.02 -24.03 -3.38
CA GLY A 547 -12.61 -23.54 -4.69
C GLY A 547 -12.83 -22.05 -4.74
N PHE A 548 -11.86 -21.25 -5.17
CA PHE A 548 -11.98 -19.78 -5.13
C PHE A 548 -12.72 -19.28 -6.38
N GLN A 549 -13.89 -18.65 -6.19
CA GLN A 549 -14.55 -17.93 -7.27
C GLN A 549 -14.17 -16.45 -7.24
N ASN A 550 -13.86 -15.90 -8.41
CA ASN A 550 -13.50 -14.49 -8.59
C ASN A 550 -14.04 -13.96 -9.94
N LEU A 551 -13.68 -12.73 -10.30
CA LEU A 551 -14.08 -12.12 -11.57
C LEU A 551 -13.83 -12.99 -12.81
N ALA A 552 -12.74 -13.77 -12.82
CA ALA A 552 -12.37 -14.63 -13.94
C ALA A 552 -13.17 -15.94 -14.00
N THR A 553 -13.93 -16.29 -12.95
CA THR A 553 -14.77 -17.49 -12.98
C THR A 553 -15.90 -17.31 -13.99
N SER A 554 -16.02 -18.21 -14.96
CA SER A 554 -17.03 -18.14 -16.02
C SER A 554 -18.46 -18.25 -15.45
N THR A 555 -19.44 -17.63 -16.11
CA THR A 555 -20.85 -17.75 -15.70
C THR A 555 -21.34 -19.20 -15.66
N LYS A 556 -20.85 -20.04 -16.58
CA LYS A 556 -21.15 -21.48 -16.60
C LYS A 556 -20.64 -22.19 -15.34
N ASP A 557 -19.43 -21.89 -14.90
CA ASP A 557 -18.87 -22.49 -13.68
C ASP A 557 -19.56 -21.93 -12.42
N ARG A 558 -19.97 -20.66 -12.44
CA ARG A 558 -20.76 -20.04 -11.35
C ARG A 558 -22.11 -20.73 -11.14
N LEU A 559 -22.78 -21.11 -12.22
CA LEU A 559 -24.06 -21.83 -12.20
C LEU A 559 -23.94 -23.28 -11.70
N THR A 560 -22.74 -23.86 -11.72
CA THR A 560 -22.52 -25.23 -11.26
C THR A 560 -22.63 -25.28 -9.73
N PRO A 561 -23.40 -26.24 -9.16
CA PRO A 561 -23.46 -26.42 -7.72
C PRO A 561 -22.06 -26.62 -7.11
N ARG A 562 -21.66 -25.70 -6.22
CA ARG A 562 -20.34 -25.75 -5.56
C ARG A 562 -20.25 -26.79 -4.45
N VAL A 563 -21.39 -27.20 -3.92
CA VAL A 563 -21.50 -28.21 -2.88
C VAL A 563 -22.37 -29.35 -3.41
N ASP A 564 -21.74 -30.49 -3.68
CA ASP A 564 -22.44 -31.69 -4.12
C ASP A 564 -23.24 -32.34 -2.97
N ALA A 565 -24.02 -33.38 -3.28
CA ALA A 565 -24.84 -34.06 -2.28
C ALA A 565 -24.03 -34.70 -1.14
N LYS A 566 -22.80 -35.16 -1.41
CA LYS A 566 -21.92 -35.78 -0.41
C LYS A 566 -21.37 -34.71 0.54
N ALA A 567 -20.88 -33.60 0.00
CA ALA A 567 -20.41 -32.46 0.77
C ALA A 567 -21.53 -31.82 1.60
N ARG A 568 -22.76 -31.70 1.06
CA ARG A 568 -23.93 -31.24 1.83
C ARG A 568 -24.25 -32.15 3.00
N ARG A 569 -24.22 -33.47 2.81
CA ARG A 569 -24.42 -34.43 3.90
C ARG A 569 -23.33 -34.29 4.97
N GLN A 570 -22.07 -34.18 4.57
CA GLN A 570 -20.96 -33.95 5.48
C GLN A 570 -21.08 -32.62 6.26
N LEU A 571 -21.56 -31.55 5.63
CA LEU A 571 -21.87 -30.29 6.30
C LEU A 571 -22.99 -30.49 7.33
N SER A 572 -24.07 -31.18 6.96
CA SER A 572 -25.18 -31.50 7.86
C SER A 572 -24.70 -32.28 9.09
N ASP A 573 -23.91 -33.34 8.89
CA ASP A 573 -23.35 -34.16 9.97
C ASP A 573 -22.43 -33.34 10.89
N SER A 574 -21.59 -32.48 10.30
CA SER A 574 -20.70 -31.57 11.06
C SER A 574 -21.49 -30.56 11.90
N PHE A 575 -22.55 -29.98 11.33
CA PHE A 575 -23.42 -29.04 12.05
C PHE A 575 -24.23 -29.71 13.15
N ALA A 576 -24.74 -30.92 12.92
CA ALA A 576 -25.39 -31.71 13.95
C ALA A 576 -24.42 -31.99 15.12
N ALA A 577 -23.16 -32.33 14.82
CA ALA A 577 -22.13 -32.53 15.84
C ALA A 577 -21.82 -31.24 16.64
N ILE A 578 -21.75 -30.09 15.97
CA ILE A 578 -21.56 -28.78 16.63
C ILE A 578 -22.74 -28.45 17.54
N LEU A 579 -23.98 -28.63 17.09
CA LEU A 579 -25.18 -28.39 17.90
C LEU A 579 -25.27 -29.33 19.10
N ALA A 580 -24.90 -30.61 18.93
CA ALA A 580 -24.80 -31.57 20.03
C ALA A 580 -23.67 -31.23 21.02
N GLN A 581 -22.56 -30.64 20.54
CA GLN A 581 -21.52 -30.09 21.41
C GLN A 581 -22.04 -28.87 22.18
N HIS A 582 -22.75 -27.94 21.53
CA HIS A 582 -23.31 -26.75 22.17
C HIS A 582 -24.22 -27.08 23.36
N ALA A 583 -25.01 -28.16 23.26
CA ALA A 583 -25.86 -28.63 24.36
C ALA A 583 -25.07 -29.09 25.61
N ARG A 584 -23.79 -29.48 25.44
CA ARG A 584 -22.91 -29.93 26.53
C ARG A 584 -21.99 -28.82 27.03
N SER A 585 -21.48 -28.01 26.09
CA SER A 585 -20.54 -26.92 26.35
C SER A 585 -20.91 -25.76 25.42
N PRO A 586 -21.39 -24.62 25.94
CA PRO A 586 -21.84 -23.51 25.13
C PRO A 586 -20.76 -23.05 24.13
N ILE A 587 -21.11 -23.15 22.84
CA ILE A 587 -20.33 -22.62 21.72
C ILE A 587 -20.59 -21.11 21.55
N PRO A 588 -19.57 -20.30 21.20
CA PRO A 588 -19.73 -18.87 20.93
C PRO A 588 -20.86 -18.56 19.92
N PRO A 589 -21.68 -17.53 20.17
CA PRO A 589 -22.81 -17.20 19.31
C PRO A 589 -22.42 -16.85 17.87
N GLN A 590 -21.25 -16.26 17.60
CA GLN A 590 -20.78 -15.98 16.23
C GLN A 590 -20.55 -17.27 15.44
N ALA A 591 -20.02 -18.32 16.06
CA ALA A 591 -19.83 -19.61 15.41
C ALA A 591 -21.19 -20.27 15.07
N LEU A 592 -22.17 -20.16 15.97
CA LEU A 592 -23.53 -20.64 15.72
C LEU A 592 -24.26 -19.83 14.64
N GLU A 593 -23.98 -18.53 14.54
CA GLU A 593 -24.49 -17.67 13.48
C GLU A 593 -23.95 -18.11 12.11
N ARG A 594 -22.64 -18.35 11.97
CA ARG A 594 -22.04 -18.88 10.74
C ARG A 594 -22.63 -20.24 10.36
N LEU A 595 -22.86 -21.11 11.34
CA LEU A 595 -23.56 -22.38 11.14
C LEU A 595 -24.98 -22.16 10.60
N ALA A 596 -25.77 -21.29 11.24
CA ALA A 596 -27.14 -21.02 10.83
C ALA A 596 -27.19 -20.51 9.39
N TYR A 597 -26.36 -19.51 9.03
CA TYR A 597 -26.30 -19.01 7.67
C TYR A 597 -25.94 -20.09 6.66
N ALA A 598 -24.89 -20.87 6.92
CA ALA A 598 -24.48 -21.95 6.04
C ALA A 598 -25.58 -23.03 5.89
N ALA A 599 -26.28 -23.37 6.97
CA ALA A 599 -27.41 -24.31 6.94
C ALA A 599 -28.57 -23.79 6.07
N GLY A 600 -28.88 -22.48 6.16
CA GLY A 600 -29.86 -21.82 5.31
C GLY A 600 -29.44 -21.79 3.84
N TYR A 601 -28.23 -21.32 3.55
CA TYR A 601 -27.69 -21.27 2.18
C TYR A 601 -27.67 -22.63 1.49
N GLU A 602 -27.28 -23.68 2.22
CA GLU A 602 -27.24 -25.05 1.68
C GLU A 602 -28.54 -25.83 1.83
N ALA A 603 -29.62 -25.18 2.31
CA ALA A 603 -30.95 -25.75 2.50
C ALA A 603 -30.90 -27.11 3.24
N LEU A 604 -30.21 -27.16 4.37
CA LEU A 604 -30.03 -28.38 5.18
C LEU A 604 -31.25 -28.62 6.08
N THR A 605 -32.33 -29.11 5.49
CA THR A 605 -33.65 -29.26 6.15
C THR A 605 -33.62 -30.17 7.38
N ASP A 606 -32.69 -31.14 7.44
CA ASP A 606 -32.56 -32.07 8.57
C ASP A 606 -32.14 -31.36 9.87
N LEU A 607 -31.56 -30.16 9.78
CA LEU A 607 -31.16 -29.36 10.94
C LEU A 607 -32.30 -28.50 11.51
N LEU A 608 -33.43 -28.40 10.81
CA LEU A 608 -34.54 -27.53 11.19
C LEU A 608 -35.00 -27.74 12.66
N PRO A 609 -35.23 -28.97 13.16
CA PRO A 609 -35.68 -29.17 14.54
C PRO A 609 -34.67 -28.68 15.58
N ALA A 610 -33.37 -28.85 15.31
CA ALA A 610 -32.31 -28.42 16.22
C ALA A 610 -32.18 -26.89 16.23
N LEU A 611 -32.32 -26.23 15.07
CA LEU A 611 -32.32 -24.77 14.96
C LEU A 611 -33.57 -24.13 15.61
N GLU A 612 -34.75 -24.77 15.50
CA GLU A 612 -35.96 -24.34 16.20
C GLU A 612 -35.81 -24.45 17.72
N THR A 613 -35.20 -25.53 18.19
CA THR A 613 -34.87 -25.71 19.61
C THR A 613 -33.91 -24.63 20.09
N LEU A 614 -32.88 -24.32 19.29
CA LEU A 614 -31.94 -23.24 19.60
C LEU A 614 -32.63 -21.86 19.66
N LEU A 615 -33.50 -21.55 18.70
CA LEU A 615 -34.27 -20.30 18.68
C LEU A 615 -35.21 -20.18 19.89
N ALA A 616 -35.88 -21.28 20.26
CA ALA A 616 -36.79 -21.32 21.41
C ALA A 616 -36.06 -21.14 22.75
N ALA A 617 -34.78 -21.54 22.82
CA ALA A 617 -33.94 -21.36 24.00
C ALA A 617 -33.41 -19.92 24.18
N LEU A 618 -33.54 -19.04 23.18
CA LEU A 618 -33.04 -17.67 23.28
C LEU A 618 -33.92 -16.80 24.22
N PRO A 619 -33.31 -16.00 25.12
CA PRO A 619 -34.02 -15.04 25.97
C PRO A 619 -34.97 -14.12 25.20
N ALA A 620 -36.12 -13.78 25.80
CA ALA A 620 -37.12 -12.92 25.17
C ALA A 620 -36.57 -11.54 24.76
N VAL A 621 -37.17 -10.94 23.72
CA VAL A 621 -36.79 -9.61 23.21
C VAL A 621 -37.03 -8.56 24.30
N THR A 622 -35.98 -7.85 24.67
CA THR A 622 -36.02 -6.78 25.68
C THR A 622 -36.45 -5.45 25.05
N ASP A 623 -36.71 -4.43 25.88
CA ASP A 623 -36.99 -3.08 25.37
C ASP A 623 -35.73 -2.42 24.78
N GLU A 624 -34.54 -2.69 25.34
CA GLU A 624 -33.25 -2.28 24.74
C GLU A 624 -33.06 -2.92 23.36
N ASP A 625 -33.55 -4.16 23.16
CA ASP A 625 -33.47 -4.80 21.84
C ASP A 625 -34.33 -4.09 20.80
N LYS A 626 -35.54 -3.69 21.18
CA LYS A 626 -36.48 -2.94 20.33
C LYS A 626 -35.93 -1.56 20.01
N GLU A 627 -35.35 -0.88 20.99
CA GLU A 627 -34.74 0.44 20.84
C GLU A 627 -33.60 0.40 19.82
N TYR A 628 -32.64 -0.52 19.98
CA TYR A 628 -31.54 -0.65 19.02
C TYR A 628 -32.02 -1.05 17.63
N ASN A 629 -33.03 -1.92 17.50
CA ASN A 629 -33.58 -2.26 16.18
C ASN A 629 -34.24 -1.05 15.51
N ALA A 630 -34.88 -0.16 16.26
CA ALA A 630 -35.41 1.11 15.75
C ALA A 630 -34.28 2.04 15.29
N LEU A 631 -33.21 2.17 16.08
CA LEU A 631 -32.02 2.95 15.71
C LEU A 631 -31.29 2.37 14.48
N ARG A 632 -31.12 1.04 14.43
CA ARG A 632 -30.51 0.35 13.28
C ARG A 632 -31.32 0.58 12.00
N LYS A 633 -32.64 0.54 12.09
CA LYS A 633 -33.51 0.81 10.94
C LYS A 633 -33.33 2.25 10.44
N ARG A 634 -33.24 3.22 11.36
CA ARG A 634 -32.95 4.62 11.03
C ARG A 634 -31.63 4.75 10.26
N VAL A 635 -30.60 3.99 10.65
CA VAL A 635 -29.31 3.93 9.94
C VAL A 635 -29.42 3.29 8.55
N GLN A 636 -30.21 2.22 8.42
CA GLN A 636 -30.39 1.52 7.15
C GLN A 636 -31.23 2.29 6.12
N ASP A 637 -32.15 3.14 6.57
CA ASP A 637 -33.03 3.94 5.72
C ASP A 637 -32.30 5.14 5.06
N ASP A 638 -31.08 5.50 5.52
CA ASP A 638 -30.19 6.50 4.89
C ASP A 638 -28.77 5.95 4.63
N PRO A 639 -28.61 5.08 3.61
CA PRO A 639 -27.33 4.43 3.32
C PRO A 639 -26.31 5.34 2.61
N SER A 640 -26.69 6.56 2.20
CA SER A 640 -25.84 7.51 1.45
C SER A 640 -25.58 8.82 2.19
N GLY A 641 -26.39 9.17 3.19
CA GLY A 641 -26.12 10.25 4.13
C GLY A 641 -25.33 9.74 5.33
N SER A 642 -24.70 10.66 6.07
CA SER A 642 -24.27 10.35 7.42
C SER A 642 -25.57 10.16 8.22
N PRO A 643 -25.96 8.92 8.58
CA PRO A 643 -27.32 8.61 9.09
C PRO A 643 -27.66 9.33 10.39
N PHE A 644 -26.61 9.81 11.04
CA PHE A 644 -26.60 10.88 12.02
C PHE A 644 -25.70 11.95 11.41
N ASP A 645 -26.25 13.01 10.83
CA ASP A 645 -25.43 13.99 10.11
C ASP A 645 -24.65 14.90 11.05
N GLY A 646 -24.74 14.64 12.36
CA GLY A 646 -24.10 15.40 13.43
C GLY A 646 -24.62 16.83 13.51
N LYS A 647 -25.65 17.20 12.73
CA LYS A 647 -26.14 18.58 12.68
C LYS A 647 -27.13 18.89 13.79
N SER A 648 -27.66 17.86 14.47
CA SER A 648 -28.53 18.04 15.64
C SER A 648 -28.01 17.30 16.89
N PRO A 649 -28.14 17.89 18.09
CA PRO A 649 -27.82 17.21 19.35
C PRO A 649 -28.64 15.94 19.61
N GLU A 650 -29.78 15.77 18.94
CA GLU A 650 -30.59 14.55 19.03
C GLU A 650 -29.97 13.40 18.22
N ASP A 651 -29.29 13.71 17.12
CA ASP A 651 -28.63 12.73 16.26
C ASP A 651 -27.33 12.23 16.87
N GLU A 652 -26.54 13.11 17.49
CA GLU A 652 -25.37 12.71 18.27
C GLU A 652 -25.75 11.76 19.42
N LYS A 653 -26.82 12.09 20.17
CA LYS A 653 -27.33 11.22 21.24
C LYS A 653 -27.84 9.89 20.72
N ALA A 654 -28.54 9.89 19.58
CA ALA A 654 -29.04 8.66 18.96
C ALA A 654 -27.89 7.77 18.46
N GLN A 655 -26.84 8.38 17.90
CA GLN A 655 -25.63 7.69 17.47
C GLN A 655 -24.87 7.09 18.66
N GLU A 656 -24.63 7.88 19.71
CA GLU A 656 -23.98 7.41 20.94
C GLU A 656 -24.78 6.25 21.57
N ARG A 657 -26.11 6.40 21.64
CA ARG A 657 -27.00 5.36 22.16
C ARG A 657 -26.98 4.10 21.29
N TYR A 658 -26.94 4.25 19.97
CA TYR A 658 -26.83 3.12 19.03
C TYR A 658 -25.55 2.32 19.25
N TRP A 659 -24.40 3.00 19.33
CA TRP A 659 -23.10 2.34 19.59
C TRP A 659 -23.05 1.70 20.97
N LYS A 660 -23.52 2.40 22.01
CA LYS A 660 -23.59 1.85 23.38
C LYS A 660 -24.45 0.59 23.48
N LEU A 661 -25.60 0.57 22.80
CA LEU A 661 -26.46 -0.61 22.74
C LEU A 661 -25.81 -1.72 21.89
N GLY A 662 -25.13 -1.37 20.80
CA GLY A 662 -24.33 -2.31 20.00
C GLY A 662 -23.27 -3.03 20.84
N ASP A 663 -22.49 -2.27 21.60
CA ASP A 663 -21.43 -2.81 22.48
C ASP A 663 -21.98 -3.71 23.58
N LYS A 664 -23.10 -3.35 24.21
CA LYS A 664 -23.76 -4.22 25.19
C LYS A 664 -24.26 -5.53 24.57
N ARG A 665 -24.69 -5.47 23.31
CA ARG A 665 -25.33 -6.59 22.61
C ARG A 665 -24.37 -7.51 21.87
N LYS A 666 -23.13 -7.08 21.60
CA LYS A 666 -22.16 -7.78 20.72
C LYS A 666 -21.74 -9.18 21.17
N PHE A 667 -22.04 -9.58 22.41
CA PHE A 667 -21.79 -10.93 22.92
C PHE A 667 -23.06 -11.66 23.38
N LEU A 668 -24.24 -11.03 23.31
CA LEU A 668 -25.49 -11.63 23.77
C LEU A 668 -26.02 -12.61 22.72
N PRO A 669 -26.19 -13.91 23.05
CA PRO A 669 -26.67 -14.90 22.09
C PRO A 669 -28.00 -14.53 21.44
N ALA A 670 -28.94 -13.95 22.20
CA ALA A 670 -30.23 -13.50 21.65
C ALA A 670 -30.08 -12.38 20.60
N ALA A 671 -29.14 -11.45 20.82
CA ALA A 671 -28.93 -10.33 19.92
C ALA A 671 -28.25 -10.77 18.61
N ILE A 672 -27.34 -11.73 18.68
CA ILE A 672 -26.62 -12.28 17.52
C ILE A 672 -27.49 -13.26 16.74
N LEU A 673 -28.13 -14.23 17.41
CA LEU A 673 -28.70 -15.41 16.75
C LEU A 673 -30.16 -15.27 16.33
N ARG A 674 -30.96 -14.41 16.99
CA ARG A 674 -32.42 -14.42 16.80
C ARG A 674 -32.82 -14.10 15.37
N GLU A 675 -32.27 -13.05 14.78
CA GLU A 675 -32.57 -12.66 13.40
C GLU A 675 -32.04 -13.69 12.38
N PRO A 676 -30.76 -14.12 12.42
CA PRO A 676 -30.25 -15.18 11.55
C PRO A 676 -31.06 -16.47 11.63
N LEU A 677 -31.36 -16.98 12.83
CA LEU A 677 -32.14 -18.21 13.00
C LEU A 677 -33.57 -18.06 12.47
N THR A 678 -34.23 -16.93 12.72
CA THR A 678 -35.59 -16.69 12.22
C THR A 678 -35.63 -16.71 10.68
N GLY A 679 -34.64 -16.07 10.04
CA GLY A 679 -34.51 -16.08 8.58
C GLY A 679 -34.23 -17.48 8.04
N VAL A 680 -33.27 -18.19 8.63
CA VAL A 680 -32.84 -19.53 8.20
C VAL A 680 -33.95 -20.56 8.39
N ILE A 681 -34.65 -20.58 9.54
CA ILE A 681 -35.77 -21.49 9.76
C ILE A 681 -36.88 -21.25 8.72
N ARG A 682 -37.18 -19.98 8.41
CA ARG A 682 -38.13 -19.65 7.33
C ARG A 682 -37.67 -20.21 5.98
N GLN A 683 -36.38 -20.05 5.65
CA GLN A 683 -35.78 -20.61 4.42
C GLN A 683 -35.84 -22.14 4.39
N LEU A 684 -35.47 -22.82 5.48
CA LEU A 684 -35.51 -24.29 5.56
C LEU A 684 -36.95 -24.84 5.40
N ARG A 685 -37.94 -24.17 5.99
CA ARG A 685 -39.37 -24.51 5.79
C ARG A 685 -39.79 -24.32 4.33
N LEU A 686 -39.33 -23.25 3.67
CA LEU A 686 -39.56 -23.04 2.23
C LEU A 686 -38.89 -24.11 1.37
N ALA A 687 -37.65 -24.52 1.71
CA ALA A 687 -36.93 -25.56 0.98
C ALA A 687 -37.64 -26.92 1.03
N GLY A 688 -38.36 -27.20 2.13
CA GLY A 688 -39.18 -28.41 2.28
C GLY A 688 -40.44 -28.45 1.40
N ASP A 689 -40.80 -27.35 0.73
CA ASP A 689 -41.99 -27.24 -0.11
C ASP A 689 -41.64 -26.68 -1.51
N PRO A 690 -41.46 -27.54 -2.53
CA PRO A 690 -41.07 -27.11 -3.88
C PRO A 690 -42.01 -26.08 -4.52
N ALA A 691 -43.31 -26.12 -4.23
CA ALA A 691 -44.28 -25.19 -4.81
C ALA A 691 -44.12 -23.79 -4.19
N ASN A 692 -43.97 -23.73 -2.86
CA ASN A 692 -43.71 -22.47 -2.17
C ASN A 692 -42.32 -21.91 -2.48
N LEU A 693 -41.32 -22.77 -2.70
CA LEU A 693 -39.99 -22.37 -3.12
C LEU A 693 -40.00 -21.68 -4.50
N ALA A 694 -40.67 -22.28 -5.49
CA ALA A 694 -40.80 -21.69 -6.83
C ALA A 694 -41.59 -20.36 -6.80
N LYS A 695 -42.63 -20.28 -5.97
CA LYS A 695 -43.38 -19.04 -5.73
C LYS A 695 -42.50 -17.95 -5.10
N ALA A 696 -41.69 -18.31 -4.11
CA ALA A 696 -40.75 -17.39 -3.46
C ALA A 696 -39.68 -16.87 -4.43
N ALA A 697 -39.14 -17.74 -5.30
CA ALA A 697 -38.18 -17.38 -6.34
C ALA A 697 -38.76 -16.40 -7.38
N THR A 698 -40.07 -16.48 -7.65
CA THR A 698 -40.76 -15.57 -8.58
C THR A 698 -41.08 -14.22 -7.94
N ALA A 699 -41.27 -14.18 -6.62
CA ALA A 699 -41.52 -12.94 -5.88
C ALA A 699 -40.28 -12.02 -5.87
N ASP A 700 -40.45 -10.78 -5.43
CA ASP A 700 -39.36 -9.80 -5.25
C ASP A 700 -39.03 -9.57 -3.76
N GLY A 701 -39.33 -10.57 -2.92
CA GLY A 701 -39.09 -10.54 -1.47
C GLY A 701 -37.64 -10.87 -1.08
N PRO A 702 -37.30 -10.77 0.22
CA PRO A 702 -35.94 -10.96 0.73
C PRO A 702 -35.36 -12.35 0.45
N ASP A 703 -36.20 -13.38 0.35
CA ASP A 703 -35.76 -14.75 0.09
C ASP A 703 -35.74 -15.11 -1.41
N SER A 704 -36.12 -14.19 -2.31
CA SER A 704 -36.28 -14.48 -3.75
C SER A 704 -35.01 -15.02 -4.41
N ARG A 705 -33.86 -14.37 -4.18
CA ARG A 705 -32.57 -14.78 -4.75
C ARG A 705 -32.10 -16.12 -4.20
N TRP A 706 -32.23 -16.32 -2.88
CA TRP A 706 -31.92 -17.58 -2.24
C TRP A 706 -32.79 -18.71 -2.80
N ALA A 707 -34.11 -18.48 -2.90
CA ALA A 707 -35.05 -19.45 -3.43
C ALA A 707 -34.74 -19.80 -4.89
N LEU A 708 -34.40 -18.80 -5.71
CA LEU A 708 -34.00 -19.01 -7.11
C LEU A 708 -32.77 -19.91 -7.22
N ASN A 709 -31.76 -19.74 -6.35
CA ASN A 709 -30.58 -20.63 -6.31
C ASN A 709 -30.95 -22.06 -5.91
N GLN A 710 -31.90 -22.25 -4.99
CA GLN A 710 -32.39 -23.59 -4.66
C GLN A 710 -33.20 -24.20 -5.81
N VAL A 711 -34.00 -23.41 -6.54
CA VAL A 711 -34.70 -23.89 -7.74
C VAL A 711 -33.69 -24.27 -8.83
N LEU A 712 -32.64 -23.48 -9.07
CA LEU A 712 -31.56 -23.82 -10.01
C LEU A 712 -30.98 -25.21 -9.71
N ARG A 713 -30.69 -25.47 -8.43
CA ARG A 713 -30.11 -26.73 -7.97
C ARG A 713 -31.06 -27.92 -8.13
N ASN A 714 -32.34 -27.74 -7.85
CA ASN A 714 -33.31 -28.85 -7.76
C ASN A 714 -34.15 -29.05 -9.03
N ASN A 715 -34.39 -27.99 -9.81
CA ASN A 715 -35.18 -27.98 -11.03
C ASN A 715 -34.69 -26.88 -12.00
N PRO A 716 -33.61 -27.14 -12.77
CA PRO A 716 -33.03 -26.18 -13.71
C PRO A 716 -34.02 -25.64 -14.75
N GLU A 717 -35.00 -26.44 -15.19
CA GLU A 717 -36.01 -26.00 -16.16
C GLU A 717 -36.97 -24.96 -15.55
N ALA A 718 -37.44 -25.21 -14.32
CA ALA A 718 -38.26 -24.23 -13.59
C ALA A 718 -37.48 -22.94 -13.30
N TRP A 719 -36.19 -23.06 -12.97
CA TRP A 719 -35.31 -21.89 -12.82
C TRP A 719 -35.25 -21.06 -14.10
N ALA A 720 -35.02 -21.71 -15.24
CA ALA A 720 -34.94 -21.02 -16.53
C ALA A 720 -36.27 -20.31 -16.88
N ALA A 721 -37.41 -20.95 -16.60
CA ALA A 721 -38.72 -20.31 -16.78
C ALA A 721 -38.91 -19.07 -15.88
N ILE A 722 -38.50 -19.13 -14.62
CA ILE A 722 -38.55 -17.97 -13.69
C ILE A 722 -37.63 -16.86 -14.18
N MET A 723 -36.43 -17.19 -14.67
CA MET A 723 -35.47 -16.24 -15.23
C MET A 723 -36.04 -15.48 -16.44
N ILE A 724 -36.79 -16.13 -17.33
CA ILE A 724 -37.52 -15.43 -18.41
C ILE A 724 -38.54 -14.44 -17.84
N GLY A 725 -39.30 -14.85 -16.82
CA GLY A 725 -40.23 -13.96 -16.13
C GLY A 725 -39.56 -12.73 -15.52
N LYS A 726 -38.36 -12.90 -14.95
CA LYS A 726 -37.55 -11.79 -14.41
C LYS A 726 -36.94 -10.94 -15.52
N PHE A 727 -36.48 -11.52 -16.62
CA PHE A 727 -36.00 -10.80 -17.80
C PHE A 727 -37.03 -9.78 -18.30
N ASN A 728 -38.28 -10.20 -18.42
CA ASN A 728 -39.36 -9.35 -18.94
C ASN A 728 -39.61 -8.10 -18.07
N LYS A 729 -39.38 -8.19 -16.76
CA LYS A 729 -39.59 -7.10 -15.80
C LYS A 729 -38.33 -6.28 -15.51
N ALA A 730 -37.16 -6.76 -15.91
CA ALA A 730 -35.87 -6.18 -15.59
C ALA A 730 -35.58 -4.91 -16.42
N ASP A 731 -34.75 -4.03 -15.87
CA ASP A 731 -34.14 -2.92 -16.61
C ASP A 731 -33.15 -3.43 -17.68
N LYS A 732 -32.68 -2.54 -18.56
CA LYS A 732 -31.77 -2.86 -19.67
C LYS A 732 -30.48 -3.56 -19.22
N LYS A 733 -29.85 -3.09 -18.14
CA LYS A 733 -28.58 -3.66 -17.63
C LYS A 733 -28.82 -5.05 -17.04
N SER A 734 -29.88 -5.19 -16.26
CA SER A 734 -30.29 -6.46 -15.65
C SER A 734 -30.69 -7.50 -16.72
N ARG A 735 -31.37 -7.09 -17.80
CA ARG A 735 -31.72 -7.96 -18.93
C ARG A 735 -30.49 -8.58 -19.60
N ASN A 736 -29.43 -7.80 -19.80
CA ASN A 736 -28.17 -8.32 -20.34
C ASN A 736 -27.62 -9.47 -19.48
N THR A 737 -27.42 -9.22 -18.19
CA THR A 737 -26.88 -10.24 -17.27
C THR A 737 -27.78 -11.48 -17.18
N ILE A 738 -29.11 -11.30 -17.13
CA ILE A 738 -30.06 -12.43 -17.12
C ILE A 738 -29.93 -13.24 -18.41
N PHE A 739 -29.87 -12.59 -19.57
CA PHE A 739 -29.75 -13.26 -20.86
C PHE A 739 -28.45 -14.05 -20.96
N GLN A 740 -27.29 -13.45 -20.64
CA GLN A 740 -26.00 -14.15 -20.63
C GLN A 740 -25.99 -15.35 -19.65
N THR A 741 -26.68 -15.21 -18.52
CA THR A 741 -26.85 -16.31 -17.55
C THR A 741 -27.70 -17.44 -18.13
N LEU A 742 -28.80 -17.11 -18.83
CA LEU A 742 -29.61 -18.08 -19.55
C LEU A 742 -28.84 -18.76 -20.68
N VAL A 743 -28.02 -18.03 -21.45
CA VAL A 743 -27.16 -18.64 -22.48
C VAL A 743 -26.22 -19.68 -21.86
N SER A 744 -25.59 -19.34 -20.74
CA SER A 744 -24.64 -20.23 -20.06
C SER A 744 -25.29 -21.46 -19.42
N GLY A 745 -26.50 -21.32 -18.86
CA GLY A 745 -27.16 -22.37 -18.07
C GLY A 745 -28.30 -23.12 -18.77
N ALA A 746 -29.00 -22.47 -19.70
CA ALA A 746 -30.21 -22.97 -20.35
C ALA A 746 -30.38 -22.35 -21.77
N PRO A 747 -29.49 -22.65 -22.73
CA PRO A 747 -29.47 -21.98 -24.04
C PRO A 747 -30.78 -22.12 -24.84
N THR A 748 -31.52 -23.23 -24.67
CA THR A 748 -32.84 -23.41 -25.28
C THR A 748 -33.89 -22.41 -24.80
N PHE A 749 -33.78 -21.93 -23.56
CA PHE A 749 -34.63 -20.88 -23.02
C PHE A 749 -34.16 -19.49 -23.47
N ALA A 750 -32.84 -19.27 -23.59
CA ALA A 750 -32.31 -18.06 -24.21
C ALA A 750 -32.81 -17.87 -25.65
N LYS A 751 -32.90 -18.96 -26.44
CA LYS A 751 -33.52 -18.96 -27.77
C LYS A 751 -34.97 -18.43 -27.76
N ARG A 752 -35.77 -18.88 -26.78
CA ARG A 752 -37.17 -18.43 -26.64
C ARG A 752 -37.21 -16.93 -26.33
N VAL A 753 -36.32 -16.46 -25.46
CA VAL A 753 -36.19 -15.02 -25.19
C VAL A 753 -35.92 -14.26 -26.49
N ILE A 754 -34.94 -14.69 -27.30
CA ILE A 754 -34.62 -14.04 -28.59
C ILE A 754 -35.84 -13.96 -29.52
N ALA A 755 -36.63 -15.04 -29.61
CA ALA A 755 -37.81 -15.11 -30.46
C ALA A 755 -38.91 -14.12 -30.04
N ASP A 756 -39.00 -13.83 -28.74
CA ASP A 756 -40.03 -12.98 -28.15
C ASP A 756 -39.60 -11.51 -27.96
N LEU A 757 -38.36 -11.15 -28.32
CA LEU A 757 -37.85 -9.78 -28.15
C LEU A 757 -38.57 -8.79 -29.07
N SER A 758 -38.88 -7.61 -28.52
CA SER A 758 -39.24 -6.45 -29.32
C SER A 758 -38.04 -6.01 -30.20
N PRO A 759 -38.26 -5.31 -31.34
CA PRO A 759 -37.15 -4.80 -32.15
C PRO A 759 -36.18 -3.90 -31.37
N ALA A 760 -36.71 -3.10 -30.44
CA ALA A 760 -35.89 -2.22 -29.60
C ALA A 760 -35.03 -3.02 -28.60
N ASP A 761 -35.58 -4.06 -27.97
CA ASP A 761 -34.84 -4.92 -27.06
C ASP A 761 -33.80 -5.77 -27.79
N ARG A 762 -34.13 -6.25 -29.01
CA ARG A 762 -33.18 -6.95 -29.87
C ARG A 762 -31.99 -6.06 -30.22
N GLN A 763 -32.23 -4.81 -30.60
CA GLN A 763 -31.16 -3.83 -30.84
C GLN A 763 -30.34 -3.59 -29.56
N ALA A 764 -31.00 -3.49 -28.41
CA ALA A 764 -30.34 -3.26 -27.13
C ALA A 764 -29.42 -4.42 -26.72
N LEU A 765 -29.77 -5.67 -27.04
CA LEU A 765 -29.05 -6.90 -26.67
C LEU A 765 -28.24 -7.53 -27.81
N ILE A 766 -28.03 -6.80 -28.91
CA ILE A 766 -27.49 -7.39 -30.13
C ILE A 766 -26.13 -8.08 -29.94
N LEU A 767 -25.23 -7.53 -29.14
CA LEU A 767 -23.93 -8.13 -28.86
C LEU A 767 -24.07 -9.50 -28.20
N GLU A 768 -24.96 -9.58 -27.22
CA GLU A 768 -25.22 -10.79 -26.47
C GLU A 768 -25.90 -11.85 -27.35
N ILE A 769 -26.84 -11.43 -28.21
CA ILE A 769 -27.54 -12.29 -29.17
C ILE A 769 -26.58 -12.83 -30.22
N THR A 770 -25.69 -11.99 -30.77
CA THR A 770 -24.68 -12.42 -31.74
C THR A 770 -23.72 -13.43 -31.13
N SER A 771 -23.28 -13.23 -29.89
CA SER A 771 -22.46 -14.24 -29.19
C SER A 771 -23.21 -15.56 -29.05
N TYR A 772 -24.51 -15.53 -28.73
CA TYR A 772 -25.35 -16.73 -28.69
C TYR A 772 -25.46 -17.42 -30.06
N HIS A 773 -25.76 -16.69 -31.14
CA HIS A 773 -25.86 -17.27 -32.49
C HIS A 773 -24.52 -17.85 -32.95
N ARG A 774 -23.39 -17.23 -32.63
CA ARG A 774 -22.06 -17.78 -32.93
C ARG A 774 -21.83 -19.14 -32.30
N GLU A 775 -22.26 -19.33 -31.05
CA GLU A 775 -22.05 -20.56 -30.31
C GLU A 775 -23.10 -21.64 -30.60
N HIS A 776 -24.33 -21.26 -30.95
CA HIS A 776 -25.46 -22.18 -31.00
C HIS A 776 -26.24 -22.20 -32.34
N GLU A 777 -26.26 -21.11 -33.11
CA GLU A 777 -27.13 -20.93 -34.28
C GLU A 777 -26.45 -20.10 -35.38
N ALA A 778 -25.34 -20.61 -35.94
CA ALA A 778 -24.49 -19.85 -36.86
C ALA A 778 -25.22 -19.27 -38.09
N ASP A 779 -26.28 -19.94 -38.56
CA ASP A 779 -27.08 -19.49 -39.71
C ASP A 779 -27.87 -18.20 -39.42
N GLU A 780 -28.14 -17.88 -38.15
CA GLU A 780 -28.89 -16.68 -37.74
C GLU A 780 -28.00 -15.42 -37.68
N ILE A 781 -26.67 -15.57 -37.66
CA ILE A 781 -25.70 -14.46 -37.59
C ILE A 781 -25.90 -13.45 -38.72
N ALA A 782 -26.28 -13.92 -39.92
CA ALA A 782 -26.52 -13.05 -41.07
C ALA A 782 -27.58 -11.96 -40.79
N ARG A 783 -28.53 -12.23 -39.89
CA ARG A 783 -29.57 -11.28 -39.46
C ARG A 783 -29.07 -10.24 -38.46
N ASP A 784 -27.98 -10.52 -37.76
CA ASP A 784 -27.44 -9.63 -36.75
C ASP A 784 -26.49 -8.58 -37.34
N ILE A 785 -25.82 -8.90 -38.45
CA ILE A 785 -24.83 -8.01 -39.11
C ILE A 785 -25.36 -6.57 -39.32
N PRO A 786 -26.58 -6.34 -39.88
CA PRO A 786 -27.09 -4.98 -40.06
C PRO A 786 -27.28 -4.22 -38.74
N LEU A 787 -27.65 -4.91 -37.66
CA LEU A 787 -27.88 -4.31 -36.34
C LEU A 787 -26.55 -3.95 -35.66
N LEU A 788 -25.52 -4.78 -35.81
CA LEU A 788 -24.15 -4.48 -35.37
C LEU A 788 -23.55 -3.29 -36.12
N ILE A 789 -23.72 -3.23 -37.45
CA ILE A 789 -23.29 -2.07 -38.27
C ILE A 789 -24.03 -0.81 -37.80
N SER A 790 -25.34 -0.90 -37.55
CA SER A 790 -26.13 0.22 -37.01
C SER A 790 -25.63 0.68 -35.64
N LEU A 791 -25.26 -0.26 -34.76
CA LEU A 791 -24.70 0.05 -33.44
C LEU A 791 -23.37 0.81 -33.54
N ILE A 792 -22.51 0.45 -34.50
CA ILE A 792 -21.26 1.19 -34.75
C ILE A 792 -21.54 2.60 -35.29
N LYS A 793 -22.54 2.76 -36.17
CA LYS A 793 -22.92 4.04 -36.77
C LYS A 793 -23.52 5.03 -35.75
N ASP A 794 -24.21 4.53 -34.73
CA ASP A 794 -24.77 5.34 -33.65
C ASP A 794 -23.68 5.91 -32.73
N LYS A 795 -23.47 7.22 -32.78
CA LYS A 795 -22.45 7.92 -31.96
C LYS A 795 -22.90 8.20 -30.53
N GLU A 796 -24.20 8.08 -30.26
CA GLU A 796 -24.78 8.22 -28.92
C GLU A 796 -24.75 6.89 -28.13
N ALA A 797 -24.50 5.78 -28.83
CA ALA A 797 -24.33 4.48 -28.18
C ALA A 797 -23.08 4.44 -27.28
N GLU A 798 -23.16 3.65 -26.22
CA GLU A 798 -22.08 3.47 -25.26
C GLU A 798 -20.78 3.01 -25.96
N LEU A 799 -19.68 3.68 -25.62
CA LEU A 799 -18.36 3.48 -26.21
C LEU A 799 -17.93 2.00 -26.25
N TYR A 800 -18.07 1.31 -25.12
CA TYR A 800 -17.71 -0.10 -24.99
C TYR A 800 -18.57 -1.00 -25.89
N ARG A 801 -19.88 -0.72 -26.01
CA ARG A 801 -20.76 -1.51 -26.90
C ARG A 801 -20.40 -1.33 -28.36
N ARG A 802 -20.02 -0.12 -28.78
CA ARG A 802 -19.53 0.14 -30.15
C ARG A 802 -18.21 -0.60 -30.43
N GLY A 803 -17.26 -0.56 -29.49
CA GLY A 803 -16.00 -1.29 -29.60
C GLY A 803 -16.18 -2.81 -29.65
N SER A 804 -17.08 -3.36 -28.82
CA SER A 804 -17.46 -4.78 -28.89
C SER A 804 -18.13 -5.14 -30.21
N ALA A 805 -19.00 -4.29 -30.76
CA ALA A 805 -19.64 -4.53 -32.06
C ALA A 805 -18.62 -4.62 -33.20
N MET A 806 -17.58 -3.77 -33.18
CA MET A 806 -16.47 -3.85 -34.14
C MET A 806 -15.73 -5.18 -34.01
N SER A 807 -15.42 -5.59 -32.78
CA SER A 807 -14.71 -6.83 -32.52
C SER A 807 -15.52 -8.06 -32.95
N GLU A 808 -16.83 -8.07 -32.68
CA GLU A 808 -17.73 -9.13 -33.12
C GLU A 808 -17.79 -9.22 -34.65
N LEU A 809 -18.07 -8.10 -35.35
CA LEU A 809 -18.17 -8.09 -36.81
C LEU A 809 -16.90 -8.56 -37.53
N ALA A 810 -15.72 -8.24 -37.00
CA ALA A 810 -14.46 -8.66 -37.61
C ALA A 810 -14.18 -10.16 -37.48
N GLY A 811 -14.84 -10.84 -36.54
CA GLY A 811 -14.82 -12.30 -36.42
C GLY A 811 -15.84 -13.01 -37.31
N LEU A 812 -16.69 -12.30 -38.06
CA LEU A 812 -17.76 -12.87 -38.87
C LEU A 812 -17.41 -12.92 -40.37
N THR A 813 -18.06 -13.84 -41.08
CA THR A 813 -18.02 -13.87 -42.55
C THR A 813 -18.96 -12.81 -43.11
N LEU A 814 -18.39 -11.75 -43.70
CA LEU A 814 -19.13 -10.65 -44.32
C LEU A 814 -19.20 -10.81 -45.84
N THR A 815 -20.32 -10.40 -46.45
CA THR A 815 -20.38 -10.22 -47.92
C THR A 815 -19.44 -9.07 -48.35
N PRO A 816 -18.99 -9.00 -49.62
CA PRO A 816 -18.11 -7.92 -50.06
C PRO A 816 -18.65 -6.51 -49.76
N ALA A 817 -19.94 -6.28 -50.00
CA ALA A 817 -20.57 -4.99 -49.71
C ALA A 817 -20.61 -4.65 -48.21
N GLN A 818 -20.84 -5.64 -47.34
CA GLN A 818 -20.81 -5.46 -45.89
C GLN A 818 -19.38 -5.23 -45.38
N LEU A 819 -18.41 -5.94 -45.94
CA LEU A 819 -17.00 -5.79 -45.62
C LEU A 819 -16.49 -4.39 -45.99
N ASP A 820 -16.90 -3.87 -47.15
CA ASP A 820 -16.58 -2.51 -47.59
C ASP A 820 -17.18 -1.45 -46.65
N ASP A 821 -18.48 -1.54 -46.32
CA ASP A 821 -19.15 -0.62 -45.36
C ASP A 821 -18.50 -0.70 -43.97
N PHE A 822 -18.24 -1.91 -43.46
CA PHE A 822 -17.59 -2.10 -42.17
C PHE A 822 -16.16 -1.52 -42.14
N THR A 823 -15.37 -1.78 -43.17
CA THR A 823 -14.00 -1.25 -43.31
C THR A 823 -14.01 0.27 -43.36
N GLU A 824 -14.94 0.89 -44.09
CA GLU A 824 -15.08 2.35 -44.15
C GLU A 824 -15.39 2.94 -42.75
N LEU A 825 -16.27 2.28 -41.98
CA LEU A 825 -16.59 2.68 -40.61
C LEU A 825 -15.37 2.59 -39.69
N LEU A 826 -14.60 1.50 -39.77
CA LEU A 826 -13.38 1.33 -38.97
C LEU A 826 -12.35 2.41 -39.31
N VAL A 827 -12.13 2.70 -40.60
CA VAL A 827 -11.23 3.79 -41.02
C VAL A 827 -11.71 5.15 -40.49
N ARG A 828 -13.01 5.40 -40.50
CA ARG A 828 -13.61 6.62 -39.94
C ARG A 828 -13.40 6.70 -38.44
N GLU A 829 -13.60 5.60 -37.72
CA GLU A 829 -13.43 5.54 -36.26
C GLU A 829 -11.96 5.69 -35.85
N ILE A 830 -11.01 5.14 -36.62
CA ILE A 830 -9.57 5.34 -36.38
C ILE A 830 -9.21 6.84 -36.45
N LYS A 831 -9.73 7.53 -37.46
CA LYS A 831 -9.49 8.96 -37.68
C LYS A 831 -10.23 9.84 -36.66
N GLN A 832 -11.44 9.46 -36.29
CA GLN A 832 -12.36 10.23 -35.43
C GLN A 832 -13.04 9.31 -34.41
N PRO A 833 -12.29 8.83 -33.40
CA PRO A 833 -12.86 7.94 -32.41
C PRO A 833 -13.82 8.72 -31.50
N GLN A 834 -14.88 8.06 -31.05
CA GLN A 834 -15.64 8.56 -29.91
C GLN A 834 -14.74 8.54 -28.67
N ARG A 835 -14.84 9.60 -27.86
CA ARG A 835 -14.07 9.76 -26.62
C ARG A 835 -15.03 9.64 -25.43
N GLY A 836 -14.60 8.91 -24.42
CA GLY A 836 -15.25 8.81 -23.12
C GLY A 836 -14.43 9.50 -22.03
N GLU A 837 -14.83 9.26 -20.79
CA GLU A 837 -14.08 9.72 -19.61
C GLU A 837 -12.73 9.00 -19.50
N TYR A 838 -11.79 9.61 -18.76
CA TYR A 838 -10.46 9.05 -18.45
C TYR A 838 -9.62 8.63 -19.67
N GLY A 839 -9.80 9.29 -20.82
CA GLY A 839 -9.05 9.00 -22.04
C GLY A 839 -9.52 7.76 -22.83
N SER A 840 -10.55 7.05 -22.34
CA SER A 840 -11.14 5.91 -23.05
C SER A 840 -11.67 6.32 -24.43
N ASN A 841 -11.42 5.51 -25.46
CA ASN A 841 -11.90 5.79 -26.81
C ASN A 841 -12.07 4.51 -27.66
N THR A 842 -12.79 4.61 -28.78
CA THR A 842 -13.07 3.47 -29.69
C THR A 842 -11.94 3.13 -30.66
N ARG A 843 -10.84 3.91 -30.69
CA ARG A 843 -9.76 3.75 -31.69
C ARG A 843 -9.11 2.37 -31.59
N ALA A 844 -8.78 1.93 -30.38
CA ALA A 844 -8.15 0.63 -30.13
C ALA A 844 -8.95 -0.53 -30.74
N SER A 845 -10.26 -0.59 -30.44
CA SER A 845 -11.16 -1.60 -31.01
C SER A 845 -11.25 -1.51 -32.53
N ALA A 846 -11.26 -0.30 -33.10
CA ALA A 846 -11.32 -0.13 -34.55
C ALA A 846 -10.04 -0.59 -35.26
N VAL A 847 -8.86 -0.35 -34.68
CA VAL A 847 -7.57 -0.79 -35.22
C VAL A 847 -7.46 -2.32 -35.22
N LEU A 848 -7.75 -2.96 -34.08
CA LEU A 848 -7.77 -4.42 -33.97
C LEU A 848 -8.79 -5.01 -34.97
N ALA A 849 -9.98 -4.38 -34.95
CA ALA A 849 -11.09 -4.47 -35.89
C ALA A 849 -10.67 -4.73 -37.35
N LEU A 850 -9.97 -3.71 -37.85
CA LEU A 850 -9.54 -3.57 -39.23
C LEU A 850 -8.46 -4.60 -39.62
N SER A 851 -7.60 -4.96 -38.67
CA SER A 851 -6.56 -5.96 -38.90
C SER A 851 -7.13 -7.37 -39.05
N GLN A 852 -8.23 -7.66 -38.34
CA GLN A 852 -8.95 -8.93 -38.38
C GLN A 852 -9.75 -9.10 -39.69
N ALA A 853 -10.35 -8.03 -40.19
CA ALA A 853 -11.16 -8.01 -41.41
C ALA A 853 -10.35 -8.15 -42.73
N GLY A 854 -9.06 -8.51 -42.68
CA GLY A 854 -8.23 -8.69 -43.88
C GLY A 854 -7.68 -7.37 -44.46
N GLY A 855 -7.31 -6.41 -43.61
CA GLY A 855 -6.91 -5.07 -44.01
C GLY A 855 -5.83 -4.99 -45.11
N THR A 856 -5.82 -3.86 -45.83
CA THR A 856 -4.96 -3.64 -47.00
C THR A 856 -3.63 -2.96 -46.64
N ALA A 857 -2.70 -2.84 -47.59
CA ALA A 857 -1.50 -2.03 -47.44
C ALA A 857 -1.82 -0.55 -47.11
N GLY A 858 -2.94 -0.02 -47.62
CA GLY A 858 -3.43 1.32 -47.28
C GLY A 858 -3.86 1.42 -45.81
N HIS A 859 -4.49 0.38 -45.27
CA HIS A 859 -4.88 0.31 -43.85
C HIS A 859 -3.65 0.19 -42.94
N LEU A 860 -2.65 -0.60 -43.33
CA LEU A 860 -1.38 -0.67 -42.58
C LEU A 860 -0.70 0.71 -42.53
N LYS A 861 -0.72 1.45 -43.65
CA LYS A 861 -0.21 2.82 -43.69
C LYS A 861 -1.02 3.75 -42.78
N LEU A 862 -2.36 3.63 -42.75
CA LEU A 862 -3.20 4.40 -41.84
C LEU A 862 -2.82 4.14 -40.37
N ILE A 863 -2.67 2.87 -39.98
CA ILE A 863 -2.33 2.50 -38.60
C ILE A 863 -0.95 3.03 -38.19
N THR A 864 0.05 2.86 -39.06
CA THR A 864 1.43 3.28 -38.78
C THR A 864 1.65 4.80 -38.81
N THR A 865 0.76 5.56 -39.43
CA THR A 865 0.92 7.03 -39.60
C THR A 865 -0.05 7.86 -38.76
N THR A 866 -1.02 7.25 -38.09
CA THR A 866 -1.97 7.97 -37.22
C THR A 866 -1.33 8.19 -35.85
N PRO A 867 -0.99 9.44 -35.46
CA PRO A 867 -0.17 9.69 -34.26
C PRO A 867 -0.80 9.17 -32.97
N GLY A 868 -2.13 9.28 -32.82
CA GLY A 868 -2.80 8.83 -31.61
C GLY A 868 -2.93 7.32 -31.43
N ILE A 869 -2.47 6.47 -32.37
CA ILE A 869 -2.50 5.01 -32.16
C ILE A 869 -1.36 4.58 -31.25
N VAL A 870 -0.14 5.08 -31.46
CA VAL A 870 1.00 4.72 -30.61
C VAL A 870 0.82 5.23 -29.18
N ASP A 871 0.08 6.32 -29.00
CA ASP A 871 -0.17 6.93 -27.71
C ASP A 871 -1.36 6.31 -26.95
N ASP A 872 -2.49 6.08 -27.64
CA ASP A 872 -3.76 5.70 -27.01
C ASP A 872 -4.13 4.20 -27.22
N ALA A 873 -3.45 3.49 -28.11
CA ALA A 873 -3.81 2.14 -28.56
C ALA A 873 -2.57 1.31 -28.95
N LEU A 874 -1.49 1.41 -28.16
CA LEU A 874 -0.20 0.79 -28.47
C LEU A 874 -0.33 -0.72 -28.69
N ALA A 875 -0.99 -1.43 -27.77
CA ALA A 875 -1.11 -2.88 -27.80
C ALA A 875 -1.86 -3.36 -29.06
N GLU A 876 -3.03 -2.78 -29.32
CA GLU A 876 -3.88 -3.13 -30.46
C GLU A 876 -3.24 -2.71 -31.79
N GLY A 877 -2.58 -1.55 -31.82
CA GLY A 877 -1.83 -1.08 -32.98
C GLY A 877 -0.65 -1.97 -33.33
N PHE A 878 0.12 -2.39 -32.30
CA PHE A 878 1.24 -3.30 -32.48
C PHE A 878 0.76 -4.67 -32.98
N GLU A 879 -0.30 -5.21 -32.38
CA GLU A 879 -0.89 -6.49 -32.79
C GLU A 879 -1.43 -6.43 -34.22
N ALA A 880 -2.08 -5.33 -34.60
CA ALA A 880 -2.56 -5.11 -35.95
C ALA A 880 -1.42 -5.13 -36.97
N ILE A 881 -0.28 -4.50 -36.67
CA ILE A 881 0.90 -4.53 -37.55
C ILE A 881 1.49 -5.94 -37.62
N VAL A 882 1.61 -6.64 -36.48
CA VAL A 882 2.08 -8.04 -36.43
C VAL A 882 1.27 -8.92 -37.38
N ARG A 883 -0.06 -8.76 -37.37
CA ARG A 883 -1.00 -9.53 -38.20
C ARG A 883 -0.91 -9.16 -39.67
N MET A 884 -0.99 -7.86 -39.99
CA MET A 884 -1.05 -7.36 -41.36
C MET A 884 0.30 -7.39 -42.08
N ALA A 885 1.41 -7.43 -41.35
CA ALA A 885 2.75 -7.52 -41.90
C ALA A 885 3.36 -8.92 -41.79
N LYS A 886 2.58 -9.96 -41.44
CA LYS A 886 3.07 -11.32 -41.17
C LYS A 886 4.07 -11.85 -42.22
N ASP A 887 3.74 -11.68 -43.50
CA ASP A 887 4.54 -12.19 -44.63
C ASP A 887 5.47 -11.12 -45.24
N ARG A 888 5.58 -9.95 -44.62
CA ARG A 888 6.44 -8.86 -45.11
C ARG A 888 7.86 -9.00 -44.60
N THR A 889 8.84 -8.85 -45.50
CA THR A 889 10.26 -8.86 -45.15
C THR A 889 10.69 -7.67 -44.29
N ASP A 890 9.95 -6.56 -44.35
CA ASP A 890 10.20 -5.36 -43.55
C ASP A 890 9.39 -5.28 -42.24
N ARG A 891 8.71 -6.37 -41.84
CA ARG A 891 7.87 -6.42 -40.63
C ARG A 891 8.59 -5.93 -39.37
N SER A 892 9.79 -6.43 -39.11
CA SER A 892 10.57 -6.07 -37.91
C SER A 892 10.91 -4.58 -37.89
N ARG A 893 11.21 -3.99 -39.06
CA ARG A 893 11.42 -2.55 -39.21
C ARG A 893 10.12 -1.78 -38.93
N LEU A 894 8.99 -2.22 -39.47
CA LEU A 894 7.69 -1.57 -39.22
C LEU A 894 7.31 -1.57 -37.74
N LEU A 895 7.50 -2.69 -37.04
CA LEU A 895 7.23 -2.79 -35.60
C LEU A 895 8.17 -1.89 -34.80
N ALA A 896 9.47 -1.88 -35.14
CA ALA A 896 10.44 -1.02 -34.49
C ALA A 896 10.13 0.47 -34.70
N ASP A 897 9.83 0.88 -35.93
CA ASP A 897 9.49 2.26 -36.26
C ASP A 897 8.17 2.70 -35.62
N PHE A 898 7.23 1.78 -35.41
CA PHE A 898 5.97 2.06 -34.71
C PHE A 898 6.16 2.39 -33.23
N ILE A 899 7.02 1.65 -32.52
CA ILE A 899 7.23 1.87 -31.07
C ILE A 899 8.32 2.89 -30.75
N ARG A 900 9.30 3.10 -31.64
CA ARG A 900 10.43 4.02 -31.42
C ARG A 900 10.04 5.44 -30.96
N PRO A 901 8.97 6.09 -31.47
CA PRO A 901 8.56 7.41 -30.98
C PRO A 901 8.33 7.46 -29.47
N ARG A 902 7.90 6.35 -28.86
CA ARG A 902 7.59 6.26 -27.43
C ARG A 902 8.82 6.34 -26.53
N PHE A 903 10.00 6.05 -27.04
CA PHE A 903 11.26 6.29 -26.33
C PHE A 903 11.52 7.78 -26.08
N THR A 904 10.82 8.68 -26.77
CA THR A 904 10.95 10.13 -26.54
C THR A 904 9.76 10.71 -25.78
N LYS A 905 8.55 10.18 -26.00
CA LYS A 905 7.31 10.64 -25.38
C LYS A 905 6.41 9.45 -25.12
N SER A 906 6.09 9.15 -23.86
CA SER A 906 5.22 8.04 -23.50
C SER A 906 4.26 8.45 -22.39
N ASN A 907 3.00 8.05 -22.55
CA ASN A 907 1.89 8.22 -21.61
C ASN A 907 1.38 6.86 -21.07
N GLY A 908 2.25 5.83 -21.08
CA GLY A 908 1.95 4.50 -20.56
C GLY A 908 3.21 3.71 -20.18
N SER A 909 3.02 2.46 -19.75
CA SER A 909 4.08 1.56 -19.26
C SER A 909 5.23 1.40 -20.26
N MET A 910 6.44 1.78 -19.83
CA MET A 910 7.68 1.54 -20.58
C MET A 910 8.08 0.07 -20.53
N ASN A 911 7.76 -0.64 -19.45
CA ASN A 911 8.03 -2.08 -19.35
C ASN A 911 7.30 -2.85 -20.44
N ASP A 912 6.04 -2.53 -20.72
CA ASP A 912 5.27 -3.16 -21.80
C ASP A 912 5.96 -2.96 -23.16
N LEU A 913 6.46 -1.75 -23.42
CA LEU A 913 7.14 -1.44 -24.67
C LEU A 913 8.46 -2.21 -24.84
N PHE A 914 9.24 -2.32 -23.77
CA PHE A 914 10.46 -3.13 -23.79
C PHE A 914 10.12 -4.62 -23.99
N LEU A 915 9.06 -5.11 -23.34
CA LEU A 915 8.59 -6.48 -23.48
C LEU A 915 8.10 -6.78 -24.91
N TYR A 916 7.41 -5.85 -25.59
CA TYR A 916 7.08 -5.99 -27.02
C TYR A 916 8.34 -6.11 -27.88
N ALA A 917 9.36 -5.29 -27.62
CA ALA A 917 10.62 -5.35 -28.35
C ALA A 917 11.32 -6.71 -28.15
N LEU A 918 11.34 -7.23 -26.92
CA LEU A 918 11.89 -8.54 -26.60
C LEU A 918 11.11 -9.67 -27.28
N ALA A 919 9.78 -9.69 -27.14
CA ALA A 919 8.91 -10.76 -27.62
C ALA A 919 9.05 -10.99 -29.13
N TYR A 920 9.21 -9.92 -29.90
CA TYR A 920 9.33 -9.96 -31.36
C TYR A 920 10.77 -9.78 -31.87
N ASP A 921 11.77 -9.91 -31.00
CA ASP A 921 13.22 -9.81 -31.30
C ASP A 921 13.59 -8.57 -32.13
N LEU A 922 13.10 -7.39 -31.72
CA LEU A 922 13.32 -6.12 -32.41
C LEU A 922 14.70 -5.53 -32.12
N ARG A 923 15.77 -6.28 -32.41
CA ARG A 923 17.17 -5.89 -32.09
C ARG A 923 17.65 -4.59 -32.73
N SER A 924 16.96 -4.08 -33.74
CA SER A 924 17.20 -2.73 -34.28
C SER A 924 16.95 -1.63 -33.25
N LEU A 925 16.26 -1.93 -32.15
CA LEU A 925 16.04 -1.05 -30.99
C LEU A 925 17.02 -1.32 -29.84
N ALA A 926 17.96 -2.26 -29.97
CA ALA A 926 18.92 -2.55 -28.91
C ALA A 926 19.71 -1.31 -28.44
N PRO A 927 20.17 -0.40 -29.32
CA PRO A 927 20.80 0.85 -28.87
C PRO A 927 19.84 1.75 -28.10
N ASP A 928 18.59 1.86 -28.57
CA ASP A 928 17.55 2.67 -27.93
C ASP A 928 17.23 2.12 -26.52
N ILE A 929 17.05 0.81 -26.38
CA ILE A 929 16.75 0.13 -25.11
C ILE A 929 17.93 0.17 -24.15
N ALA A 930 19.16 -0.03 -24.64
CA ALA A 930 20.36 0.08 -23.82
C ALA A 930 20.54 1.50 -23.26
N ALA A 931 20.12 2.54 -23.99
CA ALA A 931 20.12 3.91 -23.51
C ALA A 931 19.15 4.14 -22.32
N PHE A 932 18.21 3.23 -22.08
CA PHE A 932 17.31 3.23 -20.92
C PHE A 932 17.72 2.23 -19.84
N ALA A 933 18.70 1.37 -20.08
CA ALA A 933 19.11 0.36 -19.11
C ALA A 933 19.66 1.01 -17.83
N SER A 934 19.13 0.58 -16.68
CA SER A 934 19.71 0.88 -15.37
C SER A 934 21.13 0.33 -15.23
N GLU A 935 21.99 1.03 -14.49
CA GLU A 935 23.38 0.60 -14.26
C GLU A 935 23.48 -0.66 -13.39
N GLY A 936 22.51 -0.86 -12.49
CA GLY A 936 22.51 -1.98 -11.56
C GLY A 936 21.21 -2.09 -10.74
N PRO A 937 21.05 -3.19 -9.99
CA PRO A 937 19.82 -3.50 -9.25
C PRO A 937 19.48 -2.51 -8.12
N GLY A 938 20.43 -1.68 -7.69
CA GLY A 938 20.20 -0.66 -6.66
C GLY A 938 19.70 0.68 -7.18
N VAL A 939 19.61 0.87 -8.50
CA VAL A 939 19.12 2.12 -9.12
C VAL A 939 17.59 2.15 -9.03
N ARG A 940 16.98 3.32 -8.81
CA ARG A 940 15.51 3.45 -8.83
C ARG A 940 14.98 3.21 -10.24
N ASP A 941 13.90 2.44 -10.35
CA ASP A 941 13.20 2.26 -11.63
C ASP A 941 12.52 3.57 -12.05
N GLY A 942 12.41 3.80 -13.36
CA GLY A 942 11.82 5.01 -13.91
C GLY A 942 10.33 5.11 -13.58
N ASP A 943 9.82 6.34 -13.46
CA ASP A 943 8.43 6.60 -13.09
C ASP A 943 7.40 5.94 -14.05
N GLY A 944 7.80 5.70 -15.29
CA GLY A 944 7.00 5.02 -16.31
C GLY A 944 7.08 3.50 -16.32
N ALA A 945 7.77 2.86 -15.37
CA ALA A 945 8.02 1.41 -15.40
C ALA A 945 6.71 0.61 -15.43
N ASP A 946 5.83 0.83 -14.44
CA ASP A 946 4.54 0.12 -14.28
C ASP A 946 3.34 1.10 -14.23
N TYR A 947 3.47 2.27 -14.85
CA TYR A 947 2.51 3.35 -14.73
C TYR A 947 1.30 3.23 -15.68
N TYR A 948 0.09 3.23 -15.11
CA TYR A 948 -1.17 3.15 -15.86
C TYR A 948 -2.05 4.42 -15.79
N GLY A 949 -1.57 5.50 -15.13
CA GLY A 949 -2.44 6.61 -14.68
C GLY A 949 -2.19 7.99 -15.30
N GLY A 950 -2.08 8.20 -16.60
CA GLY A 950 -2.16 9.53 -17.27
C GLY A 950 -1.13 10.67 -16.96
N GLY A 951 -0.44 10.67 -15.82
CA GLY A 951 0.53 11.68 -15.37
C GLY A 951 2.01 11.36 -15.65
N PHE A 952 2.31 10.27 -16.36
CA PHE A 952 3.67 10.01 -16.84
C PHE A 952 3.95 10.85 -18.09
N LYS A 953 5.01 11.66 -18.05
CA LYS A 953 5.25 12.70 -19.07
C LYS A 953 6.34 12.38 -20.07
N SER A 954 7.43 11.74 -19.64
CA SER A 954 8.49 11.32 -20.54
C SER A 954 9.40 10.25 -19.93
N PRO A 955 9.87 9.27 -20.73
CA PRO A 955 10.93 8.36 -20.33
C PRO A 955 12.33 8.96 -20.40
N VAL A 956 12.49 10.13 -21.05
CA VAL A 956 13.81 10.76 -21.25
C VAL A 956 14.47 11.05 -19.90
N GLY A 957 15.73 10.61 -19.76
CA GLY A 957 16.50 10.77 -18.52
C GLY A 957 16.23 9.70 -17.46
N GLN A 958 15.22 8.84 -17.65
CA GLN A 958 14.90 7.76 -16.73
C GLN A 958 15.64 6.46 -17.09
N ARG A 959 15.77 5.57 -16.10
CA ARG A 959 16.45 4.27 -16.23
C ARG A 959 15.50 3.17 -15.80
N TYR A 960 15.53 2.05 -16.52
CA TYR A 960 14.62 0.95 -16.32
C TYR A 960 15.34 -0.38 -16.11
N HIS A 961 14.82 -1.20 -15.19
CA HIS A 961 15.38 -2.53 -14.92
C HIS A 961 15.09 -3.51 -16.06
N VAL A 962 13.87 -3.53 -16.58
CA VAL A 962 13.48 -4.39 -17.71
C VAL A 962 14.35 -4.10 -18.94
N ALA A 963 14.70 -2.82 -19.18
CA ALA A 963 15.63 -2.46 -20.26
C ALA A 963 17.04 -3.02 -20.05
N ARG A 964 17.58 -3.00 -18.82
CA ARG A 964 18.87 -3.62 -18.46
C ARG A 964 18.85 -5.12 -18.70
N GLU A 965 17.78 -5.77 -18.26
CA GLU A 965 17.59 -7.22 -18.36
C GLU A 965 17.48 -7.69 -19.81
N ILE A 966 16.71 -6.97 -20.64
CA ILE A 966 16.61 -7.23 -22.08
C ILE A 966 17.96 -7.01 -22.77
N THR A 967 18.67 -5.95 -22.41
CA THR A 967 20.02 -5.70 -22.93
C THR A 967 20.95 -6.86 -22.61
N ALA A 968 20.88 -7.41 -21.39
CA ALA A 968 21.64 -8.61 -21.00
C ALA A 968 21.22 -9.86 -21.79
N LEU A 969 19.91 -10.10 -21.94
CA LEU A 969 19.38 -11.24 -22.70
C LEU A 969 19.80 -11.22 -24.17
N TRP A 970 19.81 -10.05 -24.81
CA TRP A 970 20.26 -9.89 -26.19
C TRP A 970 21.78 -9.93 -26.36
N SER A 971 22.53 -9.49 -25.35
CA SER A 971 23.99 -9.43 -25.39
C SER A 971 24.68 -10.73 -25.00
N GLU A 972 24.05 -11.58 -24.17
CA GLU A 972 24.64 -12.85 -23.75
C GLU A 972 24.78 -13.81 -24.93
N THR A 973 25.99 -14.19 -25.29
CA THR A 973 26.28 -15.09 -26.42
C THR A 973 26.32 -16.57 -26.03
N ASP A 974 26.57 -16.89 -24.76
CA ASP A 974 26.62 -18.27 -24.26
C ASP A 974 25.20 -18.84 -24.09
N PRO A 975 24.83 -19.95 -24.78
CA PRO A 975 23.48 -20.49 -24.72
C PRO A 975 23.02 -20.93 -23.32
N ALA A 976 23.93 -21.46 -22.51
CA ALA A 976 23.60 -21.94 -21.17
C ALA A 976 23.39 -20.78 -20.20
N ALA A 977 24.24 -19.76 -20.24
CA ALA A 977 24.06 -18.51 -19.49
C ALA A 977 22.78 -17.79 -19.90
N ARG A 978 22.49 -17.71 -21.21
CA ARG A 978 21.26 -17.12 -21.73
C ARG A 978 20.01 -17.87 -21.24
N ALA A 979 20.04 -19.19 -21.21
CA ALA A 979 18.93 -19.99 -20.69
C ALA A 979 18.68 -19.78 -19.19
N ARG A 980 19.76 -19.65 -18.39
CA ARG A 980 19.65 -19.25 -16.96
C ARG A 980 19.07 -17.85 -16.79
N LEU A 981 19.50 -16.88 -17.61
CA LEU A 981 18.95 -15.52 -17.62
C LEU A 981 17.44 -15.55 -17.90
N TRP A 982 16.97 -16.32 -18.89
CA TRP A 982 15.54 -16.46 -19.17
C TRP A 982 14.75 -17.08 -18.01
N THR A 983 15.33 -18.07 -17.32
CA THR A 983 14.69 -18.67 -16.14
C THR A 983 14.49 -17.64 -15.03
N CYS A 984 15.51 -16.82 -14.77
CA CYS A 984 15.42 -15.78 -13.75
C CYS A 984 14.50 -14.61 -14.19
N PHE A 985 14.51 -14.24 -15.47
CA PHE A 985 13.63 -13.21 -16.02
C PHE A 985 12.14 -13.57 -15.85
N VAL A 986 11.77 -14.83 -16.13
CA VAL A 986 10.40 -15.30 -15.89
C VAL A 986 10.02 -15.21 -14.41
N ALA A 987 10.91 -15.64 -13.51
CA ALA A 987 10.66 -15.58 -12.07
C ALA A 987 10.51 -14.13 -11.57
N ALA A 988 11.23 -13.18 -12.18
CA ALA A 988 11.17 -11.76 -11.83
C ALA A 988 9.93 -11.03 -12.38
N HIS A 989 9.38 -11.49 -13.51
CA HIS A 989 8.22 -10.90 -14.21
C HIS A 989 7.07 -11.88 -14.42
N PRO A 990 6.59 -12.57 -13.38
CA PRO A 990 5.72 -13.73 -13.57
C PRO A 990 4.33 -13.38 -14.11
N THR A 991 3.89 -12.13 -13.94
CA THR A 991 2.64 -11.61 -14.51
C THR A 991 2.68 -11.55 -16.04
N SER A 992 3.86 -11.37 -16.66
CA SER A 992 4.04 -11.37 -18.11
C SER A 992 3.98 -12.77 -18.74
N PHE A 993 3.98 -13.83 -17.91
CA PHE A 993 3.98 -15.24 -18.35
C PHE A 993 2.77 -16.05 -17.83
N GLY A 994 1.90 -15.45 -17.00
CA GLY A 994 0.77 -16.11 -16.33
C GLY A 994 -0.58 -16.04 -17.06
N GLN A 995 -1.54 -16.89 -16.63
CA GLN A 995 -2.95 -17.05 -17.05
C GLN A 995 -3.23 -17.79 -18.37
N LYS A 996 -3.38 -19.12 -18.29
CA LYS A 996 -3.79 -20.01 -19.40
C LYS A 996 -5.12 -19.66 -20.07
N GLN A 997 -6.01 -18.89 -19.43
CA GLN A 997 -7.36 -18.59 -19.94
C GLN A 997 -7.47 -17.25 -20.69
N HIS A 998 -6.50 -16.34 -20.52
CA HIS A 998 -6.51 -14.99 -21.10
C HIS A 998 -5.10 -14.52 -21.48
N ARG A 999 -4.28 -15.37 -22.10
CA ARG A 999 -2.95 -14.94 -22.55
C ARG A 999 -3.12 -13.85 -23.60
N SER A 1000 -2.57 -12.67 -23.34
CA SER A 1000 -2.40 -11.68 -24.40
C SER A 1000 -1.43 -12.25 -25.44
N PRO A 1001 -1.52 -11.86 -26.73
CA PRO A 1001 -0.57 -12.30 -27.75
C PRO A 1001 0.90 -12.00 -27.38
N LEU A 1002 1.14 -10.92 -26.62
CA LEU A 1002 2.44 -10.62 -26.03
C LEU A 1002 2.91 -11.72 -25.07
N ALA A 1003 2.06 -12.11 -24.11
CA ALA A 1003 2.39 -13.14 -23.13
C ALA A 1003 2.62 -14.51 -23.79
N GLU A 1004 1.84 -14.87 -24.82
CA GLU A 1004 2.06 -16.09 -25.61
C GLU A 1004 3.44 -16.07 -26.27
N GLN A 1005 3.74 -15.00 -27.00
CA GLN A 1005 5.00 -14.85 -27.72
C GLN A 1005 6.21 -14.85 -26.77
N LEU A 1006 6.12 -14.18 -25.61
CA LEU A 1006 7.15 -14.20 -24.57
C LEU A 1006 7.32 -15.61 -23.98
N THR A 1007 6.22 -16.30 -23.70
CA THR A 1007 6.25 -17.67 -23.15
C THR A 1007 6.92 -18.63 -24.11
N ASP A 1008 6.60 -18.56 -25.40
CA ASP A 1008 7.19 -19.41 -26.43
C ASP A 1008 8.68 -19.13 -26.61
N LEU A 1009 9.06 -17.85 -26.64
CA LEU A 1009 10.45 -17.42 -26.71
C LEU A 1009 11.25 -17.91 -25.49
N ALA A 1010 10.72 -17.70 -24.27
CA ALA A 1010 11.34 -18.15 -23.03
C ALA A 1010 11.47 -19.68 -22.97
N ALA A 1011 10.42 -20.42 -23.32
CA ALA A 1011 10.45 -21.89 -23.37
C ALA A 1011 11.52 -22.41 -24.33
N GLY A 1012 11.64 -21.81 -25.52
CA GLY A 1012 12.66 -22.15 -26.51
C GLY A 1012 14.08 -21.94 -25.99
N GLN A 1013 14.32 -20.85 -25.25
CA GLN A 1013 15.64 -20.54 -24.69
C GLN A 1013 15.97 -21.38 -23.47
N ILE A 1014 15.04 -21.57 -22.53
CA ILE A 1014 15.23 -22.36 -21.30
C ILE A 1014 15.52 -23.83 -21.63
N ARG A 1015 14.91 -24.38 -22.69
CA ARG A 1015 15.15 -25.76 -23.14
C ARG A 1015 16.56 -26.01 -23.67
N ASN A 1016 17.37 -24.98 -23.91
CA ASN A 1016 18.78 -25.14 -24.25
C ASN A 1016 19.62 -25.67 -23.06
N LEU A 1017 19.10 -25.64 -21.83
CA LEU A 1017 19.71 -26.32 -20.70
C LEU A 1017 19.34 -27.81 -20.66
N PRO A 1018 20.31 -28.72 -20.43
CA PRO A 1018 20.04 -30.11 -20.12
C PRO A 1018 19.07 -30.25 -18.94
N GLY A 1019 18.18 -31.24 -18.97
CA GLY A 1019 17.11 -31.43 -17.98
C GLY A 1019 17.53 -31.28 -16.49
N PRO A 1020 18.63 -31.89 -16.03
CA PRO A 1020 19.12 -31.69 -14.67
C PRO A 1020 19.52 -30.23 -14.35
N GLN A 1021 20.30 -29.59 -15.22
CA GLN A 1021 20.74 -28.20 -15.06
C GLN A 1021 19.56 -27.22 -15.15
N ARG A 1022 18.57 -27.54 -15.99
CA ARG A 1022 17.34 -26.76 -16.12
C ARG A 1022 16.51 -26.80 -14.84
N ARG A 1023 16.32 -27.97 -14.22
CA ARG A 1023 15.63 -28.09 -12.92
C ARG A 1023 16.35 -27.32 -11.83
N GLU A 1024 17.67 -27.49 -11.72
CA GLU A 1024 18.49 -26.77 -10.76
C GLU A 1024 18.36 -25.25 -10.93
N ALA A 1025 18.40 -24.75 -12.17
CA ALA A 1025 18.25 -23.33 -12.45
C ALA A 1025 16.86 -22.81 -12.04
N ILE A 1026 15.80 -23.56 -12.33
CA ILE A 1026 14.41 -23.21 -11.99
C ILE A 1026 14.21 -23.21 -10.47
N ASP A 1027 14.64 -24.25 -9.77
CA ASP A 1027 14.51 -24.34 -8.32
C ASP A 1027 15.29 -23.22 -7.62
N THR A 1028 16.50 -22.92 -8.11
CA THR A 1028 17.31 -21.81 -7.60
C THR A 1028 16.60 -20.48 -7.81
N ALA A 1029 16.12 -20.18 -9.03
CA ALA A 1029 15.42 -18.93 -9.32
C ALA A 1029 14.15 -18.76 -8.47
N LEU A 1030 13.35 -19.82 -8.34
CA LEU A 1030 12.11 -19.81 -7.54
C LEU A 1030 12.36 -19.71 -6.03
N SER A 1031 13.55 -20.10 -5.55
CA SER A 1031 13.93 -19.96 -4.14
C SER A 1031 14.47 -18.57 -3.80
N LEU A 1032 15.15 -17.92 -4.76
CA LEU A 1032 15.82 -16.63 -4.53
C LEU A 1032 14.96 -15.44 -4.95
N ILE A 1033 14.16 -15.56 -6.01
CA ILE A 1033 13.35 -14.48 -6.55
C ILE A 1033 11.92 -14.59 -5.99
N PRO A 1034 11.45 -13.62 -5.18
CA PRO A 1034 10.13 -13.69 -4.57
C PRO A 1034 9.04 -13.52 -5.64
N MET A 1035 8.24 -14.56 -5.84
CA MET A 1035 7.07 -14.52 -6.70
C MET A 1035 5.79 -14.18 -5.90
N PRO A 1036 4.92 -13.29 -6.39
CA PRO A 1036 3.64 -13.00 -5.74
C PRO A 1036 2.75 -14.25 -5.64
N VAL A 1037 1.99 -14.37 -4.55
CA VAL A 1037 1.12 -15.54 -4.27
C VAL A 1037 0.08 -15.78 -5.38
N TYR A 1038 -0.40 -14.72 -6.04
CA TYR A 1038 -1.34 -14.83 -7.16
C TYR A 1038 -0.70 -15.26 -8.50
N SER A 1039 0.63 -15.43 -8.55
CA SER A 1039 1.37 -15.84 -9.76
C SER A 1039 1.62 -17.36 -9.86
N THR A 1040 0.74 -18.16 -9.25
CA THR A 1040 0.87 -19.63 -9.18
C THR A 1040 1.00 -20.29 -10.55
N ASP A 1041 0.36 -19.73 -11.58
CA ASP A 1041 0.42 -20.26 -12.96
C ASP A 1041 1.82 -20.23 -13.54
N ALA A 1042 2.53 -19.10 -13.43
CA ALA A 1042 3.89 -18.95 -13.96
C ALA A 1042 4.88 -19.84 -13.18
N LYS A 1043 4.71 -19.94 -11.86
CA LYS A 1043 5.49 -20.84 -10.99
C LYS A 1043 5.30 -22.30 -11.41
N THR A 1044 4.05 -22.71 -11.64
CA THR A 1044 3.71 -24.06 -12.09
C THR A 1044 4.28 -24.34 -13.47
N TRP A 1045 4.12 -23.40 -14.41
CA TRP A 1045 4.66 -23.50 -15.75
C TRP A 1045 6.19 -23.66 -15.78
N LEU A 1046 6.93 -22.90 -14.98
CA LEU A 1046 8.38 -23.08 -14.83
C LEU A 1046 8.72 -24.48 -14.28
N LYS A 1047 8.04 -24.94 -13.23
CA LYS A 1047 8.26 -26.29 -12.68
C LYS A 1047 7.95 -27.40 -13.69
N ASP A 1048 6.91 -27.23 -14.49
CA ASP A 1048 6.54 -28.15 -15.56
C ASP A 1048 7.63 -28.21 -16.63
N LEU A 1049 8.20 -27.06 -17.03
CA LEU A 1049 9.36 -27.00 -17.94
C LEU A 1049 10.59 -27.72 -17.38
N GLY A 1050 10.82 -27.64 -16.06
CA GLY A 1050 11.87 -28.40 -15.38
C GLY A 1050 11.62 -29.91 -15.48
N SER A 1051 10.38 -30.33 -15.31
CA SER A 1051 9.97 -31.74 -15.20
C SER A 1051 9.76 -32.46 -16.54
N SER A 1052 9.53 -31.73 -17.63
CA SER A 1052 9.37 -32.32 -18.97
C SER A 1052 10.70 -32.86 -19.50
N GLY A 1053 10.87 -34.18 -19.54
CA GLY A 1053 12.06 -34.84 -20.10
C GLY A 1053 11.73 -36.05 -20.97
N GLU A 1054 11.54 -35.81 -22.27
CA GLU A 1054 12.36 -36.36 -23.38
C GLU A 1054 12.51 -35.26 -24.43
#